data_AF-A0A819K7U8-F1
#
_entry.id   AF-A0A819K7U8-F1
#
_cell.length_a   1.000
_cell.length_b   1.000
_cell.length_c   1.000
_cell.angle_alpha   90.00
_cell.angle_beta   90.00
_cell.angle_gamma   90.00
#
_symmetry.space_group_name_H-M   'P 1'
#
loop_
_entity.id
_entity.type
_entity.pdbx_description
1 polymer ?
#
loop_
_entity_poly.entity_id
_entity_poly.type
_entity_poly.pdbx_seq_one_letter_code
_entity_poly.pdbx_strand_id
1 'polypeptide(L)'
;MENSFGLIGTQEQNTLLGGILVNWIIEQHIERALQFAHLQRWEDFEKELSNTPHSNWIPSEHLPWLILELEMNITIREIQVDVARHMIQPPMSTDKASLKNIVMQMNMGEGKTSVIIPMLALDLCSSSASLVRVVVLKSLLTMNYESLRVKLGGLLNRRVFPFTCRRDMNFNSSQTQLIFRRLQQALINRDIVMTAPEYLLSFDLLAIDKCRRNEFEAARSMLTVQRWSKKFVRDVLDESDEVLHVKYQLIYTVGRQQQIDGGMERWKAIQLILRLVKQCAVNIAQMYSNVVCYNTSERQSSFTEFRLLSHEPFETLCEHIVNHWLSEKNYRQTDQKLISSFILHPNLSVETLINRFPPNNIQLFLIFRGLLSSEVLFVALKKRYRVNFGVNQSRYSSRLMAVPFRAKDVAAENTEFGHPDVAIVLTQLSYYYSGLSDSQMLQCFDRLNQEERDPALVYEEWISQENRHNVSPSIEHWKGVNLKDYQQRTRYLFPTLRYNMLVINYFLNNFVFPREAKQFPHKLVCSAWDLSSSSREKIITGFSGTNDTQLLLPIHIRQYDLPELQKTDAIVLNNLLQSNNEYYQSLPISASSVEILKLIINNKSMINVILDVGALFIDETNLQIATEWLNLSDKTKIDYAVYFQSDSIFVCNRRCQHHAFLTSPASEQLDRCVIYLDEVHTRGTDFKFPHRFRAAVTLGNGLTKDRLVQACMRMRKLGKYHWLTFWSSNEVDQQIRALKQRTLQRSPDRTDNNDRVLVIDILRWVYENTQQATWDGLHYWAAQSLSFQRKMNAFRHIEWANHQQSFTDSLLEEIGKECLESEVLELMQMYGPPKTLQTISEIYFARSQQSGICSSTEIHEAVLKRSKEYGGSKRLLAQLLDEEQQRELEQELEEERQVERPPSVHPCVPILHKEIERLADEHDDMLNLNQLTSVFRPLAYALVGTTFSQICEHNVWRENLWISTEFQRVIETVGESLDPFLRPPRWIVVYRNQHIIFLSALEANSLMGQLQFLSYKHHFQKLSTTTLRSLLPRTKRDQSILMNTPTLTIPPSIVRTCGAATFSIPVEWQVELFIFNGSLYFETANEQKAYCQCLGLCPKPRSIIEERAFERGWIDADGFVEKPEHRRYVEIHRCRFTSNPLRFVKRLIEHRNGSYAPPASHVGSIILNGLKLSL
;
A
#
# COMPACT_ATOMS: atom_id res chain seq x y z
N MET A 1 -41.61 27.13 -30.08
CA MET A 1 -41.89 27.89 -28.84
C MET A 1 -40.92 29.05 -28.80
N GLU A 2 -41.31 30.13 -29.46
CA GLU A 2 -40.78 31.48 -29.27
C GLU A 2 -41.33 31.96 -27.92
N ASN A 3 -40.52 31.94 -26.87
CA ASN A 3 -40.68 32.72 -25.64
C ASN A 3 -39.59 32.30 -24.63
N SER A 4 -38.39 32.85 -24.80
CA SER A 4 -37.38 32.95 -23.75
C SER A 4 -36.47 34.14 -24.06
N PHE A 5 -37.02 35.34 -23.99
CA PHE A 5 -36.25 36.59 -24.00
C PHE A 5 -35.45 36.69 -22.69
N GLY A 6 -34.22 36.17 -22.71
CA GLY A 6 -33.20 36.47 -21.72
C GLY A 6 -32.26 37.53 -22.28
N LEU A 7 -32.52 38.80 -21.91
CA LEU A 7 -31.61 39.95 -22.05
C LEU A 7 -30.97 40.15 -23.44
N ILE A 8 -31.77 40.44 -24.46
CA ILE A 8 -31.28 41.20 -25.62
C ILE A 8 -32.28 42.34 -25.81
N GLY A 9 -32.03 43.45 -25.11
CA GLY A 9 -32.68 44.70 -25.47
C GLY A 9 -32.24 45.12 -26.87
N THR A 10 -32.97 46.04 -27.51
CA THR A 10 -32.45 46.70 -28.71
C THR A 10 -31.08 47.31 -28.39
N GLN A 11 -30.21 47.51 -29.40
CA GLN A 11 -28.89 48.10 -29.19
C GLN A 11 -28.95 49.43 -28.41
N GLU A 12 -30.01 50.20 -28.64
CA GLU A 12 -30.35 51.42 -27.88
C GLU A 12 -30.66 51.14 -26.41
N GLN A 13 -31.48 50.13 -26.10
CA GLN A 13 -31.78 49.73 -24.72
C GLN A 13 -30.54 49.25 -23.98
N ASN A 14 -29.68 48.46 -24.62
CA ASN A 14 -28.43 48.00 -24.01
C ASN A 14 -27.45 49.16 -23.77
N THR A 15 -27.43 50.15 -24.67
CA THR A 15 -26.61 51.36 -24.52
C THR A 15 -27.12 52.23 -23.36
N LEU A 16 -28.44 52.43 -23.26
CA LEU A 16 -29.05 53.19 -22.16
C LEU A 16 -28.84 52.50 -20.81
N LEU A 17 -29.13 51.20 -20.72
CA LEU A 17 -28.93 50.42 -19.50
C LEU A 17 -27.45 50.39 -19.12
N GLY A 18 -26.57 50.17 -20.09
CA GLY A 18 -25.12 50.21 -19.89
C GLY A 18 -24.66 51.56 -19.33
N GLY A 19 -25.12 52.68 -19.89
CA GLY A 19 -24.79 54.01 -19.40
C GLY A 19 -25.24 54.27 -17.95
N ILE A 20 -26.43 53.79 -17.56
CA ILE A 20 -26.91 53.88 -16.17
C ILE A 20 -26.04 53.05 -15.23
N LEU A 21 -25.77 51.79 -15.60
CA LEU A 21 -24.98 50.87 -14.79
C LEU A 21 -23.54 51.35 -14.61
N VAL A 22 -22.93 51.94 -15.66
CA VAL A 22 -21.60 52.56 -15.57
C VAL A 22 -21.58 53.66 -14.50
N ASN A 23 -22.60 54.54 -14.45
CA ASN A 23 -22.67 55.58 -13.43
C ASN A 23 -22.74 54.98 -12.01
N TRP A 24 -23.56 53.96 -11.79
CA TRP A 24 -23.64 53.29 -10.49
C TRP A 24 -22.34 52.59 -10.09
N ILE A 25 -21.62 52.01 -11.06
CA ILE A 25 -20.31 51.38 -10.79
C ILE A 25 -19.25 52.42 -10.45
N ILE A 26 -19.26 53.58 -11.14
CA ILE A 26 -18.37 54.69 -10.79
C ILE A 26 -18.68 55.21 -9.39
N GLU A 27 -19.96 55.33 -9.03
CA GLU A 27 -20.38 55.71 -7.68
C GLU A 27 -19.87 54.70 -6.64
N GLN A 28 -20.12 53.40 -6.84
CA GLN A 28 -19.59 52.33 -5.98
C GLN A 28 -18.06 52.37 -5.86
N HIS A 29 -17.36 52.61 -6.97
CA HIS A 29 -15.90 52.71 -7.00
C HIS A 29 -15.40 53.88 -6.14
N ILE A 30 -16.03 55.05 -6.25
CA ILE A 30 -15.71 56.22 -5.42
C ILE A 30 -16.05 55.93 -3.96
N GLU A 31 -17.19 55.32 -3.65
CA GLU A 31 -17.57 54.95 -2.28
C GLU A 31 -16.56 53.99 -1.65
N ARG A 32 -16.12 52.95 -2.38
CA ARG A 32 -15.08 52.03 -1.91
C ARG A 32 -13.75 52.76 -1.66
N ALA A 33 -13.34 53.64 -2.56
CA ALA A 33 -12.14 54.45 -2.38
C ALA A 33 -12.26 55.34 -1.13
N LEU A 34 -13.36 56.07 -0.97
CA LEU A 34 -13.61 56.90 0.22
C LEU A 34 -13.61 56.08 1.51
N GLN A 35 -14.18 54.87 1.48
CA GLN A 35 -14.15 53.95 2.61
C GLN A 35 -12.71 53.53 2.97
N PHE A 36 -11.88 53.21 1.98
CA PHE A 36 -10.45 52.93 2.22
C PHE A 36 -9.72 54.12 2.81
N ALA A 37 -9.96 55.34 2.31
CA ALA A 37 -9.37 56.56 2.86
C ALA A 37 -9.82 56.81 4.32
N HIS A 38 -11.11 56.62 4.62
CA HIS A 38 -11.66 56.78 5.96
C HIS A 38 -11.07 55.77 6.96
N LEU A 39 -10.84 54.53 6.51
CA LEU A 39 -10.16 53.48 7.26
C LEU A 39 -8.63 53.63 7.26
N GLN A 40 -8.09 54.72 6.69
CA GLN A 40 -6.65 54.99 6.56
C GLN A 40 -5.87 53.90 5.80
N ARG A 41 -6.54 53.17 4.91
CA ARG A 41 -5.99 52.14 4.03
C ARG A 41 -5.50 52.75 2.71
N TRP A 42 -4.52 53.65 2.81
CA TRP A 42 -4.05 54.47 1.67
C TRP A 42 -3.59 53.68 0.45
N GLU A 43 -2.97 52.50 0.62
CA GLU A 43 -2.54 51.69 -0.52
C GLU A 43 -3.73 51.03 -1.25
N ASP A 44 -4.76 50.62 -0.52
CA ASP A 44 -5.96 50.05 -1.14
C ASP A 44 -6.77 51.16 -1.81
N PHE A 45 -6.76 52.38 -1.25
CA PHE A 45 -7.27 53.59 -1.89
C PHE A 45 -6.52 53.93 -3.19
N GLU A 46 -5.18 53.98 -3.16
CA GLU A 46 -4.35 54.22 -4.35
C GLU A 46 -4.58 53.15 -5.41
N LYS A 47 -4.68 51.87 -5.01
CA LYS A 47 -4.98 50.78 -5.92
C LYS A 47 -6.37 50.91 -6.54
N GLU A 48 -7.38 51.22 -5.73
CA GLU A 48 -8.74 51.43 -6.22
C GLU A 48 -8.70 52.54 -7.28
N LEU A 49 -8.18 53.73 -6.95
CA LEU A 49 -8.08 54.86 -7.89
C LEU A 49 -7.22 54.60 -9.14
N SER A 50 -6.17 53.77 -9.02
CA SER A 50 -5.33 53.42 -10.16
C SER A 50 -6.01 52.51 -11.18
N ASN A 51 -7.08 51.81 -10.77
CA ASN A 51 -7.86 50.95 -11.65
C ASN A 51 -9.02 51.73 -12.24
N THR A 52 -8.76 52.42 -13.36
CA THR A 52 -9.82 53.09 -14.11
C THR A 52 -10.82 52.05 -14.64
N PRO A 53 -12.10 52.11 -14.26
CA PRO A 53 -13.11 51.19 -14.78
C PRO A 53 -13.24 51.32 -16.31
N HIS A 54 -13.51 50.20 -16.99
CA HIS A 54 -13.91 50.17 -18.41
C HIS A 54 -12.88 50.76 -19.39
N SER A 55 -11.60 50.81 -19.05
CA SER A 55 -10.55 51.43 -19.89
C SER A 55 -10.22 50.63 -21.15
N ASN A 56 -10.21 49.29 -21.05
CA ASN A 56 -9.85 48.40 -22.16
C ASN A 56 -11.04 47.59 -22.71
N TRP A 57 -12.27 47.83 -22.29
CA TRP A 57 -13.48 47.16 -22.82
C TRP A 57 -14.70 48.07 -22.85
N ILE A 58 -15.66 47.74 -23.73
CA ILE A 58 -16.85 48.56 -23.96
C ILE A 58 -18.03 47.98 -23.16
N PRO A 59 -18.58 48.70 -22.17
CA PRO A 59 -19.67 48.20 -21.31
C PRO A 59 -20.93 47.74 -22.04
N SER A 60 -21.31 48.43 -23.13
CA SER A 60 -22.49 48.09 -23.92
C SER A 60 -22.34 46.79 -24.71
N GLU A 61 -21.12 46.32 -24.96
CA GLU A 61 -20.84 45.06 -25.65
C GLU A 61 -20.82 43.87 -24.69
N HIS A 62 -20.51 44.09 -23.40
CA HIS A 62 -20.44 43.03 -22.37
C HIS A 62 -21.30 43.37 -21.15
N LEU A 63 -22.60 43.60 -21.37
CA LEU A 63 -23.56 43.92 -20.31
C LEU A 63 -23.55 42.93 -19.12
N PRO A 64 -23.40 41.59 -19.30
CA PRO A 64 -23.30 40.66 -18.19
C PRO A 64 -22.08 40.90 -17.28
N TRP A 65 -20.95 41.36 -17.82
CA TRP A 65 -19.78 41.71 -17.01
C TRP A 65 -20.05 42.94 -16.16
N LEU A 66 -20.78 43.91 -16.71
CA LEU A 66 -21.20 45.11 -15.99
C LEU A 66 -22.14 44.80 -14.82
N ILE A 67 -23.09 43.89 -15.03
CA ILE A 67 -23.98 43.41 -13.95
C ILE A 67 -23.18 42.68 -12.88
N LEU A 68 -22.24 41.82 -13.27
CA LEU A 68 -21.35 41.13 -12.33
C LEU A 68 -20.55 42.13 -11.48
N GLU A 69 -19.98 43.15 -12.12
CA GLU A 69 -19.19 44.20 -11.47
C GLU A 69 -20.01 44.98 -10.44
N LEU A 70 -21.22 45.40 -10.82
CA LEU A 70 -22.16 46.12 -9.96
C LEU A 70 -22.63 45.26 -8.77
N GLU A 71 -23.11 44.04 -9.04
CA GLU A 71 -23.73 43.18 -8.02
C GLU A 71 -22.70 42.71 -6.99
N MET A 72 -21.48 42.42 -7.43
CA MET A 72 -20.39 42.00 -6.55
C MET A 72 -19.64 43.18 -5.91
N ASN A 73 -19.99 44.43 -6.26
CA ASN A 73 -19.34 45.64 -5.78
C ASN A 73 -17.81 45.57 -5.96
N ILE A 74 -17.36 45.26 -7.18
CA ILE A 74 -15.94 45.18 -7.56
C ILE A 74 -15.62 46.14 -8.71
N THR A 75 -14.33 46.29 -9.05
CA THR A 75 -13.90 46.86 -10.34
C THR A 75 -13.12 45.80 -11.11
N ILE A 76 -13.53 45.51 -12.35
CA ILE A 76 -12.84 44.58 -13.24
C ILE A 76 -11.60 45.28 -13.79
N ARG A 77 -10.42 44.67 -13.57
CA ARG A 77 -9.12 45.23 -13.96
C ARG A 77 -8.79 44.94 -15.42
N GLU A 78 -7.98 45.80 -16.05
CA GLU A 78 -7.51 45.63 -17.43
C GLU A 78 -6.95 44.23 -17.71
N ILE A 79 -6.02 43.77 -16.87
CA ILE A 79 -5.39 42.46 -17.03
C ILE A 79 -6.39 41.30 -16.94
N GLN A 80 -7.46 41.43 -16.15
CA GLN A 80 -8.50 40.40 -16.04
C GLN A 80 -9.31 40.30 -17.32
N VAL A 81 -9.58 41.45 -17.97
CA VAL A 81 -10.24 41.54 -19.27
C VAL A 81 -9.36 40.92 -20.37
N ASP A 82 -8.07 41.26 -20.39
CA ASP A 82 -7.14 40.76 -21.41
C ASP A 82 -7.02 39.23 -21.32
N VAL A 83 -6.87 38.69 -20.10
CA VAL A 83 -6.88 37.23 -19.87
C VAL A 83 -8.21 36.61 -20.28
N ALA A 84 -9.35 37.20 -19.87
CA ALA A 84 -10.67 36.67 -20.20
C ALA A 84 -10.88 36.60 -21.72
N ARG A 85 -10.58 37.68 -22.46
CA ARG A 85 -10.67 37.71 -23.92
C ARG A 85 -9.78 36.68 -24.57
N HIS A 86 -8.54 36.55 -24.11
CA HIS A 86 -7.58 35.58 -24.63
C HIS A 86 -8.06 34.14 -24.45
N MET A 87 -8.74 33.84 -23.34
CA MET A 87 -9.36 32.54 -23.08
C MET A 87 -10.67 32.36 -23.86
N ILE A 88 -11.46 33.42 -24.08
CA ILE A 88 -12.70 33.34 -24.86
C ILE A 88 -12.40 33.02 -26.32
N GLN A 89 -11.46 33.77 -26.92
CA GLN A 89 -11.01 33.64 -28.30
C GLN A 89 -9.48 33.59 -28.35
N PRO A 90 -8.88 32.39 -28.21
CA PRO A 90 -7.44 32.23 -28.41
C PRO A 90 -7.05 32.66 -29.83
N PRO A 91 -5.88 33.29 -30.02
CA PRO A 91 -5.39 33.64 -31.35
C PRO A 91 -5.26 32.37 -32.20
N MET A 92 -5.99 32.34 -33.32
CA MET A 92 -5.91 31.25 -34.29
C MET A 92 -4.49 31.21 -34.86
N SER A 93 -3.78 30.08 -34.72
CA SER A 93 -2.58 29.85 -35.51
C SER A 93 -2.94 29.79 -36.99
N THR A 94 -2.05 30.28 -37.86
CA THR A 94 -2.18 30.23 -39.32
C THR A 94 -2.42 28.82 -39.88
N ASP A 95 -2.06 27.79 -39.12
CA ASP A 95 -2.48 26.40 -39.37
C ASP A 95 -3.88 26.16 -38.83
N LYS A 96 -4.89 26.23 -39.72
CA LYS A 96 -6.29 25.81 -39.46
C LYS A 96 -6.44 24.33 -39.08
N ALA A 97 -5.35 23.55 -39.07
CA ALA A 97 -5.35 22.11 -38.86
C ALA A 97 -5.31 21.66 -37.38
N SER A 98 -5.13 22.55 -36.40
CA SER A 98 -5.32 22.16 -34.98
C SER A 98 -5.75 23.34 -34.10
N LEU A 99 -7.03 23.38 -33.73
CA LEU A 99 -7.49 24.14 -32.57
C LEU A 99 -6.80 23.54 -31.33
N LYS A 100 -5.76 24.17 -30.81
CA LYS A 100 -5.04 23.69 -29.62
C LYS A 100 -5.74 24.19 -28.36
N ASN A 101 -5.94 23.28 -27.40
CA ASN A 101 -6.36 23.65 -26.06
C ASN A 101 -5.26 24.49 -25.41
N ILE A 102 -5.61 25.54 -24.67
CA ILE A 102 -4.62 26.44 -24.06
C ILE A 102 -4.76 26.49 -22.54
N VAL A 103 -3.64 26.64 -21.86
CA VAL A 103 -3.58 26.98 -20.44
C VAL A 103 -2.66 28.18 -20.24
N MET A 104 -2.95 28.99 -19.23
CA MET A 104 -2.28 30.25 -18.98
C MET A 104 -1.81 30.35 -17.53
N GLN A 105 -0.67 30.97 -17.30
CA GLN A 105 -0.19 31.31 -15.97
C GLN A 105 -0.83 32.63 -15.53
N MET A 106 -1.35 32.66 -14.31
CA MET A 106 -1.79 33.90 -13.69
C MET A 106 -1.41 33.93 -12.21
N ASN A 107 -0.94 35.10 -11.76
CA ASN A 107 -0.48 35.25 -10.39
C ASN A 107 -1.61 35.00 -9.37
N MET A 108 -1.24 34.45 -8.22
CA MET A 108 -2.19 34.13 -7.17
C MET A 108 -2.78 35.42 -6.60
N GLY A 109 -4.11 35.48 -6.50
CA GLY A 109 -4.84 36.64 -5.94
C GLY A 109 -5.23 37.72 -6.94
N GLU A 110 -4.96 37.52 -8.23
CA GLU A 110 -5.41 38.43 -9.28
C GLU A 110 -6.87 38.21 -9.69
N GLY A 111 -7.62 37.40 -8.94
CA GLY A 111 -9.06 37.18 -9.19
C GLY A 111 -9.38 36.08 -10.19
N LYS A 112 -8.50 35.08 -10.35
CA LYS A 112 -8.69 33.88 -11.20
C LYS A 112 -10.10 33.25 -11.06
N THR A 113 -10.37 32.67 -9.90
CA THR A 113 -11.64 31.98 -9.61
C THR A 113 -12.76 32.97 -9.28
N SER A 114 -12.43 34.12 -8.69
CA SER A 114 -13.42 35.07 -8.18
C SER A 114 -13.96 36.05 -9.22
N VAL A 115 -13.22 36.33 -10.30
CA VAL A 115 -13.60 37.33 -11.31
C VAL A 115 -13.59 36.71 -12.70
N ILE A 116 -12.48 36.07 -13.11
CA ILE A 116 -12.30 35.60 -14.49
C ILE A 116 -13.21 34.41 -14.81
N ILE A 117 -13.31 33.38 -13.97
CA ILE A 117 -14.24 32.25 -14.22
C ILE A 117 -15.69 32.73 -14.40
N PRO A 118 -16.25 33.58 -13.51
CA PRO A 118 -17.55 34.21 -13.75
C PRO A 118 -17.65 34.93 -15.10
N MET A 119 -16.66 35.76 -15.47
CA MET A 119 -16.65 36.47 -16.75
C MET A 119 -16.66 35.50 -17.94
N LEU A 120 -15.81 34.46 -17.91
CA LEU A 120 -15.74 33.42 -18.93
C LEU A 120 -17.07 32.67 -19.03
N ALA A 121 -17.66 32.29 -17.91
CA ALA A 121 -18.90 31.56 -17.88
C ALA A 121 -20.06 32.35 -18.49
N LEU A 122 -20.13 33.66 -18.20
CA LEU A 122 -21.13 34.55 -18.78
C LEU A 122 -20.96 34.71 -20.29
N ASP A 123 -19.74 34.95 -20.75
CA ASP A 123 -19.47 35.24 -22.16
C ASP A 123 -19.62 33.97 -23.04
N LEU A 124 -19.03 32.86 -22.61
CA LEU A 124 -19.05 31.58 -23.33
C LEU A 124 -20.44 30.91 -23.36
N CYS A 125 -21.34 31.27 -22.44
CA CYS A 125 -22.76 30.86 -22.47
C CYS A 125 -23.68 31.90 -23.11
N SER A 126 -23.17 32.98 -23.71
CA SER A 126 -24.01 34.04 -24.31
C SER A 126 -24.89 33.55 -25.47
N SER A 127 -24.48 32.48 -26.15
CA SER A 127 -25.26 31.80 -27.18
C SER A 127 -25.62 30.38 -26.75
N SER A 128 -26.70 29.83 -27.30
CA SER A 128 -27.08 28.42 -27.13
C SER A 128 -26.15 27.44 -27.88
N ALA A 129 -24.96 27.89 -28.29
CA ALA A 129 -23.97 27.11 -29.03
C ALA A 129 -22.95 26.41 -28.12
N SER A 130 -22.88 26.76 -26.82
CA SER A 130 -21.99 26.11 -25.86
C SER A 130 -22.53 26.07 -24.43
N LEU A 131 -22.32 24.93 -23.77
CA LEU A 131 -22.54 24.73 -22.33
C LEU A 131 -21.19 24.85 -21.62
N VAL A 132 -21.04 25.80 -20.71
CA VAL A 132 -19.79 25.96 -19.95
C VAL A 132 -19.74 24.94 -18.82
N ARG A 133 -18.61 24.24 -18.74
CA ARG A 133 -18.31 23.33 -17.63
C ARG A 133 -17.00 23.74 -16.95
N VAL A 134 -17.10 24.15 -15.70
CA VAL A 134 -15.97 24.53 -14.86
C VAL A 134 -15.45 23.30 -14.14
N VAL A 135 -14.19 22.95 -14.38
CA VAL A 135 -13.51 21.81 -13.75
C VAL A 135 -12.57 22.34 -12.68
N VAL A 136 -12.78 21.89 -11.44
CA VAL A 136 -12.02 22.31 -10.25
C VAL A 136 -11.51 21.08 -9.50
N LEU A 137 -10.50 21.26 -8.64
CA LEU A 137 -10.05 20.19 -7.75
C LEU A 137 -11.17 19.76 -6.79
N LYS A 138 -11.26 18.47 -6.45
CA LYS A 138 -12.31 17.95 -5.57
C LYS A 138 -12.35 18.66 -4.20
N SER A 139 -11.20 19.01 -3.63
CA SER A 139 -11.10 19.78 -2.37
C SER A 139 -11.64 21.21 -2.48
N LEU A 140 -11.63 21.79 -3.68
CA LEU A 140 -12.13 23.15 -3.93
C LEU A 140 -13.59 23.16 -4.42
N LEU A 141 -14.17 21.98 -4.70
CA LEU A 141 -15.47 21.87 -5.36
C LEU A 141 -16.59 22.57 -4.57
N THR A 142 -16.68 22.33 -3.26
CA THR A 142 -17.74 22.91 -2.41
C THR A 142 -17.60 24.43 -2.32
N MET A 143 -16.39 24.93 -2.01
CA MET A 143 -16.12 26.35 -1.88
C MET A 143 -16.37 27.10 -3.20
N ASN A 144 -15.87 26.56 -4.32
CA ASN A 144 -16.05 27.17 -5.64
C ASN A 144 -17.51 27.12 -6.09
N TYR A 145 -18.25 26.06 -5.75
CA TYR A 145 -19.67 25.94 -6.05
C TYR A 145 -20.49 27.04 -5.37
N GLU A 146 -20.30 27.24 -4.06
CA GLU A 146 -21.00 28.29 -3.31
C GLU A 146 -20.63 29.68 -3.85
N SER A 147 -19.34 29.91 -4.05
CA SER A 147 -18.80 31.17 -4.56
C SER A 147 -19.34 31.52 -5.96
N LEU A 148 -19.41 30.56 -6.87
CA LEU A 148 -19.91 30.79 -8.23
C LEU A 148 -21.43 30.96 -8.25
N ARG A 149 -22.15 30.21 -7.40
CA ARG A 149 -23.60 30.33 -7.25
C ARG A 149 -24.01 31.72 -6.76
N VAL A 150 -23.29 32.30 -5.79
CA VAL A 150 -23.55 33.67 -5.31
C VAL A 150 -23.33 34.68 -6.43
N LYS A 151 -22.23 34.56 -7.19
CA LYS A 151 -21.87 35.52 -8.24
C LYS A 151 -22.81 35.51 -9.43
N LEU A 152 -23.34 34.35 -9.79
CA LEU A 152 -24.07 34.18 -11.04
C LEU A 152 -25.57 33.95 -10.86
N GLY A 153 -26.00 33.54 -9.67
CA GLY A 153 -27.40 33.23 -9.37
C GLY A 153 -28.29 34.44 -9.04
N GLY A 154 -27.71 35.63 -8.90
CA GLY A 154 -28.40 36.87 -8.58
C GLY A 154 -29.05 37.52 -9.82
N LEU A 155 -28.75 38.79 -10.09
CA LEU A 155 -29.30 39.54 -11.24
C LEU A 155 -28.98 38.87 -12.59
N LEU A 156 -27.87 38.15 -12.67
CA LEU A 156 -27.46 37.37 -13.84
C LEU A 156 -28.31 36.12 -14.09
N ASN A 157 -29.02 35.63 -13.06
CA ASN A 157 -29.94 34.50 -13.08
C ASN A 157 -29.41 33.26 -13.82
N ARG A 158 -28.16 32.87 -13.54
CA ARG A 158 -27.55 31.64 -14.05
C ARG A 158 -27.48 30.59 -12.95
N ARG A 159 -27.99 29.38 -13.21
CA ARG A 159 -27.88 28.28 -12.25
C ARG A 159 -26.54 27.58 -12.41
N VAL A 160 -25.97 27.15 -11.29
CA VAL A 160 -24.77 26.30 -11.25
C VAL A 160 -25.20 24.89 -10.86
N PHE A 161 -24.93 23.91 -11.72
CA PHE A 161 -25.24 22.49 -11.53
C PHE A 161 -23.98 21.71 -11.17
N PRO A 162 -23.92 21.07 -9.98
CA PRO A 162 -22.85 20.13 -9.70
C PRO A 162 -23.07 18.84 -10.50
N PHE A 163 -22.01 18.33 -11.13
CA PHE A 163 -21.99 17.01 -11.76
C PHE A 163 -21.03 16.10 -11.01
N THR A 164 -21.53 14.93 -10.61
CA THR A 164 -20.77 13.92 -9.86
C THR A 164 -21.02 12.54 -10.45
N CYS A 165 -19.99 11.70 -10.50
CA CYS A 165 -20.07 10.35 -11.04
C CYS A 165 -19.01 9.47 -10.37
N ARG A 166 -19.38 8.27 -9.94
CA ARG A 166 -18.49 7.26 -9.36
C ARG A 166 -18.85 5.89 -9.91
N ARG A 167 -17.94 4.91 -9.88
CA ARG A 167 -18.22 3.55 -10.36
C ARG A 167 -19.43 2.88 -9.72
N ASP A 168 -19.66 3.15 -8.44
CA ASP A 168 -20.75 2.55 -7.65
C ASP A 168 -22.13 3.14 -7.96
N MET A 169 -22.20 4.21 -8.76
CA MET A 169 -23.45 4.76 -9.26
C MET A 169 -23.98 3.88 -10.40
N ASN A 170 -24.97 3.04 -10.10
CA ASN A 170 -25.60 2.13 -11.05
C ASN A 170 -26.48 2.87 -12.08
N PHE A 171 -25.87 3.62 -13.01
CA PHE A 171 -26.59 4.29 -14.09
C PHE A 171 -27.22 3.29 -15.06
N ASN A 172 -28.55 3.33 -15.15
CA ASN A 172 -29.29 2.67 -16.23
C ASN A 172 -29.61 3.66 -17.36
N SER A 173 -30.12 3.17 -18.50
CA SER A 173 -30.45 4.01 -19.65
C SER A 173 -31.39 5.17 -19.29
N SER A 174 -32.40 4.95 -18.43
CA SER A 174 -33.36 5.99 -18.03
C SER A 174 -32.72 7.13 -17.22
N GLN A 175 -31.81 6.81 -16.31
CA GLN A 175 -31.07 7.79 -15.50
C GLN A 175 -30.07 8.57 -16.37
N THR A 176 -29.37 7.88 -17.27
CA THR A 176 -28.48 8.54 -18.24
C THR A 176 -29.27 9.50 -19.14
N GLN A 177 -30.47 9.11 -19.58
CA GLN A 177 -31.35 9.99 -20.36
C GLN A 177 -31.86 11.18 -19.56
N LEU A 178 -32.05 11.05 -18.24
CA LEU A 178 -32.36 12.18 -17.37
C LEU A 178 -31.19 13.16 -17.27
N ILE A 179 -29.96 12.66 -17.09
CA ILE A 179 -28.74 13.48 -17.12
C ILE A 179 -28.65 14.22 -18.46
N PHE A 180 -28.88 13.51 -19.57
CA PHE A 180 -28.82 14.10 -20.89
C PHE A 180 -29.81 15.26 -21.05
N ARG A 181 -31.08 15.04 -20.66
CA ARG A 181 -32.11 16.09 -20.69
C ARG A 181 -31.74 17.29 -19.82
N ARG A 182 -31.13 17.07 -18.65
CA ARG A 182 -30.67 18.15 -17.77
C ARG A 182 -29.55 18.96 -18.40
N LEU A 183 -28.58 18.31 -19.05
CA LEU A 183 -27.51 19.01 -19.78
C LEU A 183 -28.05 19.81 -20.97
N GLN A 184 -29.02 19.26 -21.72
CA GLN A 184 -29.68 19.98 -22.80
C GLN A 184 -30.48 21.19 -22.30
N GLN A 185 -31.20 21.04 -21.18
CA GLN A 185 -31.87 22.17 -20.51
C GLN A 185 -30.88 23.21 -20.03
N ALA A 186 -29.74 22.79 -19.46
CA ALA A 186 -28.69 23.70 -19.03
C ALA A 186 -28.13 24.51 -20.21
N LEU A 187 -27.92 23.88 -21.37
CA LEU A 187 -27.50 24.55 -22.60
C LEU A 187 -28.53 25.62 -23.04
N ILE A 188 -29.82 25.29 -23.04
CA ILE A 188 -30.89 26.22 -23.45
C ILE A 188 -31.00 27.40 -22.47
N ASN A 189 -30.94 27.12 -21.17
CA ASN A 189 -31.07 28.12 -20.11
C ASN A 189 -29.77 28.92 -19.89
N ARG A 190 -28.68 28.54 -20.55
CA ARG A 190 -27.33 29.12 -20.39
C ARG A 190 -26.82 28.97 -18.94
N ASP A 191 -27.16 27.84 -18.33
CA ASP A 191 -26.68 27.45 -17.01
C ASP A 191 -25.25 26.90 -17.09
N ILE A 192 -24.62 26.73 -15.93
CA ILE A 192 -23.20 26.32 -15.82
C ILE A 192 -23.11 24.98 -15.12
N VAL A 193 -22.23 24.11 -15.60
CA VAL A 193 -21.91 22.85 -14.92
C VAL A 193 -20.60 23.01 -14.15
N MET A 194 -20.55 22.51 -12.92
CA MET A 194 -19.33 22.44 -12.12
C MET A 194 -19.03 20.99 -11.75
N THR A 195 -17.77 20.56 -11.88
CA THR A 195 -17.36 19.17 -11.67
C THR A 195 -15.90 19.06 -11.22
N ALA A 196 -15.51 17.87 -10.75
CA ALA A 196 -14.12 17.46 -10.58
C ALA A 196 -13.66 16.61 -11.78
N PRO A 197 -12.33 16.53 -12.07
CA PRO A 197 -11.80 15.69 -13.15
C PRO A 197 -12.13 14.20 -12.95
N GLU A 198 -12.12 13.73 -11.71
CA GLU A 198 -12.44 12.35 -11.32
C GLU A 198 -13.82 11.91 -11.79
N TYR A 199 -14.82 12.77 -11.64
CA TYR A 199 -16.19 12.48 -12.05
C TYR A 199 -16.35 12.41 -13.57
N LEU A 200 -15.56 13.19 -14.31
CA LEU A 200 -15.56 13.12 -15.78
C LEU A 200 -14.95 11.81 -16.26
N LEU A 201 -13.77 11.47 -15.75
CA LEU A 201 -13.09 10.23 -16.11
C LEU A 201 -13.90 8.98 -15.68
N SER A 202 -14.56 9.03 -14.53
CA SER A 202 -15.45 7.97 -14.05
C SER A 202 -16.65 7.77 -14.98
N PHE A 203 -17.27 8.86 -15.46
CA PHE A 203 -18.35 8.76 -16.45
C PHE A 203 -17.86 8.13 -17.75
N ASP A 204 -16.63 8.45 -18.17
CA ASP A 204 -16.03 7.87 -19.36
C ASP A 204 -15.71 6.38 -19.21
N LEU A 205 -15.14 5.97 -18.08
CA LEU A 205 -14.88 4.57 -17.79
C LEU A 205 -16.16 3.75 -17.62
N LEU A 206 -17.21 4.31 -17.02
CA LEU A 206 -18.49 3.61 -16.87
C LEU A 206 -19.13 3.30 -18.23
N ALA A 207 -19.02 4.18 -19.22
CA ALA A 207 -19.53 3.90 -20.56
C ALA A 207 -18.84 2.65 -21.15
N ILE A 208 -17.52 2.54 -20.99
CA ILE A 208 -16.72 1.39 -21.44
C ILE A 208 -17.03 0.13 -20.61
N ASP A 209 -17.20 0.27 -19.29
CA ASP A 209 -17.55 -0.85 -18.42
C ASP A 209 -18.94 -1.42 -18.76
N LYS A 210 -19.90 -0.56 -19.13
CA LYS A 210 -21.22 -0.98 -19.63
C LYS A 210 -21.13 -1.71 -20.97
N CYS A 211 -20.26 -1.26 -21.88
CA CYS A 211 -19.95 -1.99 -23.12
C CYS A 211 -19.44 -3.40 -22.81
N ARG A 212 -18.45 -3.51 -21.92
CA ARG A 212 -17.84 -4.78 -21.50
C ARG A 212 -18.83 -5.73 -20.83
N ARG A 213 -19.75 -5.21 -20.00
CA ARG A 213 -20.80 -5.99 -19.31
C ARG A 213 -21.96 -6.38 -20.22
N ASN A 214 -21.91 -6.04 -21.51
CA ASN A 214 -23.00 -6.21 -22.47
C ASN A 214 -24.30 -5.48 -22.07
N GLU A 215 -24.18 -4.41 -21.27
CA GLU A 215 -25.29 -3.53 -20.89
C GLU A 215 -25.52 -2.47 -21.99
N PHE A 216 -25.78 -2.94 -23.22
CA PHE A 216 -25.69 -2.11 -24.43
C PHE A 216 -26.63 -0.90 -24.41
N GLU A 217 -27.85 -0.99 -23.88
CA GLU A 217 -28.75 0.17 -23.83
C GLU A 217 -28.19 1.33 -23.00
N ALA A 218 -27.64 1.02 -21.82
CA ALA A 218 -27.01 2.02 -20.96
C ALA A 218 -25.75 2.58 -21.62
N ALA A 219 -24.91 1.71 -22.21
CA ALA A 219 -23.71 2.11 -22.93
C ALA A 219 -24.02 3.06 -24.09
N ARG A 220 -25.01 2.73 -24.94
CA ARG A 220 -25.46 3.59 -26.05
C ARG A 220 -25.88 4.96 -25.54
N SER A 221 -26.70 5.03 -24.48
CA SER A 221 -27.12 6.28 -23.87
C SER A 221 -25.94 7.11 -23.35
N MET A 222 -24.96 6.49 -22.67
CA MET A 222 -23.80 7.19 -22.13
C MET A 222 -22.87 7.72 -23.23
N LEU A 223 -22.57 6.90 -24.23
CA LEU A 223 -21.80 7.33 -25.41
C LEU A 223 -22.50 8.44 -26.19
N THR A 224 -23.84 8.49 -26.16
CA THR A 224 -24.61 9.59 -26.77
C THR A 224 -24.41 10.90 -26.01
N VAL A 225 -24.44 10.84 -24.68
CA VAL A 225 -24.11 12.00 -23.82
C VAL A 225 -22.67 12.47 -24.04
N GLN A 226 -21.71 11.55 -24.17
CA GLN A 226 -20.32 11.89 -24.47
C GLN A 226 -20.17 12.55 -25.83
N ARG A 227 -20.79 11.98 -26.88
CA ARG A 227 -20.77 12.54 -28.23
C ARG A 227 -21.34 13.95 -28.25
N TRP A 228 -22.48 14.16 -27.58
CA TRP A 228 -23.06 15.48 -27.42
C TRP A 228 -22.14 16.43 -26.64
N SER A 229 -21.52 15.94 -25.57
CA SER A 229 -20.64 16.76 -24.73
C SER A 229 -19.41 17.24 -25.50
N LYS A 230 -18.79 16.39 -26.33
CA LYS A 230 -17.63 16.77 -27.16
C LYS A 230 -17.94 17.89 -28.17
N LYS A 231 -19.21 18.05 -28.55
CA LYS A 231 -19.67 19.11 -29.44
C LYS A 231 -20.07 20.40 -28.74
N PHE A 232 -20.84 20.29 -27.66
CA PHE A 232 -21.49 21.45 -27.05
C PHE A 232 -20.79 21.93 -25.78
N VAL A 233 -20.00 21.12 -25.09
CA VAL A 233 -19.40 21.51 -23.81
C VAL A 233 -18.07 22.23 -24.00
N ARG A 234 -17.95 23.41 -23.41
CA ARG A 234 -16.73 24.24 -23.36
C ARG A 234 -16.14 24.15 -21.95
N ASP A 235 -15.01 23.47 -21.81
CA ASP A 235 -14.37 23.26 -20.50
C ASP A 235 -13.46 24.44 -20.12
N VAL A 236 -13.59 24.88 -18.86
CA VAL A 236 -12.70 25.86 -18.20
C VAL A 236 -12.07 25.19 -16.97
N LEU A 237 -10.74 25.07 -16.96
CA LEU A 237 -9.98 24.41 -15.90
C LEU A 237 -9.43 25.45 -14.89
N ASP A 238 -9.79 25.30 -13.62
CA ASP A 238 -9.15 26.02 -12.51
C ASP A 238 -8.01 25.15 -11.93
N GLU A 239 -6.87 25.76 -11.64
CA GLU A 239 -5.62 25.07 -11.25
C GLU A 239 -5.26 23.94 -12.23
N SER A 240 -5.12 24.31 -13.51
CA SER A 240 -4.94 23.36 -14.61
C SER A 240 -3.70 22.47 -14.49
N ASP A 241 -2.66 22.93 -13.78
CA ASP A 241 -1.45 22.16 -13.46
C ASP A 241 -1.73 20.94 -12.58
N GLU A 242 -2.64 21.08 -11.61
CA GLU A 242 -3.08 19.98 -10.73
C GLU A 242 -4.18 19.13 -11.37
N VAL A 243 -5.14 19.74 -12.08
CA VAL A 243 -6.21 19.02 -12.81
C VAL A 243 -5.64 18.08 -13.87
N LEU A 244 -4.53 18.48 -14.50
CA LEU A 244 -3.85 17.72 -15.56
C LEU A 244 -2.58 17.02 -15.06
N HIS A 245 -2.42 16.87 -13.75
CA HIS A 245 -1.21 16.33 -13.16
C HIS A 245 -0.99 14.85 -13.53
N VAL A 246 0.24 14.50 -13.92
CA VAL A 246 0.58 13.17 -14.45
C VAL A 246 0.51 12.03 -13.43
N LYS A 247 0.55 12.33 -12.13
CA LYS A 247 0.32 11.28 -11.10
C LYS A 247 -1.14 10.85 -11.01
N TYR A 248 -2.07 11.65 -11.53
CA TYR A 248 -3.48 11.33 -11.43
C TYR A 248 -3.90 10.34 -12.52
N GLN A 249 -4.35 9.17 -12.09
CA GLN A 249 -4.86 8.10 -12.94
C GLN A 249 -6.03 7.41 -12.24
N LEU A 250 -7.15 7.25 -12.95
CA LEU A 250 -8.33 6.53 -12.49
C LEU A 250 -8.34 5.12 -13.08
N ILE A 251 -8.47 4.11 -12.23
CA ILE A 251 -8.41 2.70 -12.61
C ILE A 251 -9.66 1.96 -12.12
N TYR A 252 -10.35 1.30 -13.04
CA TYR A 252 -11.39 0.32 -12.72
C TYR A 252 -10.81 -1.07 -12.84
N THR A 253 -10.77 -1.81 -11.74
CA THR A 253 -10.42 -3.23 -11.78
C THR A 253 -11.51 -4.04 -12.47
N VAL A 254 -11.15 -5.05 -13.24
CA VAL A 254 -12.09 -5.84 -14.04
C VAL A 254 -11.84 -7.33 -13.88
N GLY A 255 -12.92 -8.05 -13.59
CA GLY A 255 -12.93 -9.51 -13.48
C GLY A 255 -12.85 -9.99 -12.04
N ARG A 256 -12.70 -11.29 -11.86
CA ARG A 256 -12.70 -11.90 -10.51
C ARG A 256 -11.44 -11.55 -9.75
N GLN A 257 -11.60 -11.22 -8.47
CA GLN A 257 -10.47 -10.97 -7.59
C GLN A 257 -9.61 -12.23 -7.41
N GLN A 258 -8.29 -12.09 -7.58
CA GLN A 258 -7.32 -13.17 -7.47
C GLN A 258 -6.27 -12.86 -6.40
N GLN A 259 -5.68 -13.92 -5.82
CA GLN A 259 -4.50 -13.75 -4.98
C GLN A 259 -3.35 -13.20 -5.83
N ILE A 260 -2.55 -12.31 -5.25
CA ILE A 260 -1.29 -11.89 -5.87
C ILE A 260 -0.36 -13.09 -6.05
N ASP A 261 0.47 -13.07 -7.08
CA ASP A 261 1.49 -14.11 -7.27
C ASP A 261 2.40 -14.19 -6.03
N GLY A 262 2.65 -15.41 -5.56
CA GLY A 262 3.31 -15.71 -4.28
C GLY A 262 2.43 -15.69 -3.02
N GLY A 263 1.23 -15.12 -3.08
CA GLY A 263 0.23 -15.15 -2.01
C GLY A 263 0.84 -14.93 -0.62
N MET A 264 0.58 -15.87 0.30
CA MET A 264 1.03 -15.78 1.69
C MET A 264 2.54 -15.70 1.87
N GLU A 265 3.29 -16.40 1.01
CA GLU A 265 4.74 -16.47 1.12
C GLU A 265 5.39 -15.14 0.69
N ARG A 266 4.72 -14.35 -0.16
CA ARG A 266 5.20 -13.03 -0.58
C ARG A 266 5.27 -12.02 0.56
N TRP A 267 4.18 -11.84 1.32
CA TRP A 267 4.20 -10.90 2.44
C TRP A 267 4.96 -11.43 3.67
N LYS A 268 5.08 -12.75 3.85
CA LYS A 268 5.98 -13.35 4.84
C LYS A 268 7.46 -13.13 4.51
N ALA A 269 7.84 -13.21 3.23
CA ALA A 269 9.20 -12.88 2.81
C ALA A 269 9.55 -11.42 3.12
N ILE A 270 8.59 -10.51 2.93
CA ILE A 270 8.73 -9.10 3.33
C ILE A 270 8.85 -8.96 4.86
N GLN A 271 8.06 -9.69 5.66
CA GLN A 271 8.20 -9.72 7.14
C GLN A 271 9.61 -10.15 7.56
N LEU A 272 10.15 -11.17 6.89
CA LEU A 272 11.51 -11.65 7.12
C LEU A 272 12.55 -10.57 6.82
N ILE A 273 12.44 -9.88 5.67
CA ILE A 273 13.35 -8.78 5.31
C ILE A 273 13.25 -7.64 6.34
N LEU A 274 12.05 -7.23 6.76
CA LEU A 274 11.89 -6.17 7.77
C LEU A 274 12.44 -6.58 9.15
N ARG A 275 12.33 -7.85 9.54
CA ARG A 275 13.00 -8.37 10.73
C ARG A 275 14.53 -8.22 10.63
N LEU A 276 15.11 -8.53 9.47
CA LEU A 276 16.56 -8.39 9.23
C LEU A 276 16.97 -6.91 9.19
N VAL A 277 16.15 -6.03 8.60
CA VAL A 277 16.37 -4.57 8.65
C VAL A 277 16.48 -4.10 10.09
N LYS A 278 15.57 -4.52 10.97
CA LYS A 278 15.61 -4.17 12.39
C LYS A 278 16.90 -4.62 13.09
N GLN A 279 17.41 -5.81 12.76
CA GLN A 279 18.67 -6.32 13.31
C GLN A 279 19.88 -5.50 12.85
N CYS A 280 19.87 -5.06 11.58
CA CYS A 280 20.93 -4.25 11.00
C CYS A 280 20.83 -2.75 11.35
N ALA A 281 19.63 -2.25 11.68
CA ALA A 281 19.32 -0.83 11.77
C ALA A 281 20.23 -0.05 12.73
N VAL A 282 20.51 -0.60 13.92
CA VAL A 282 21.38 0.04 14.92
C VAL A 282 22.78 0.25 14.38
N ASN A 283 23.35 -0.78 13.74
CA ASN A 283 24.70 -0.73 13.19
C ASN A 283 24.76 0.26 12.00
N ILE A 284 23.78 0.20 11.10
CA ILE A 284 23.67 1.14 9.97
C ILE A 284 23.50 2.58 10.47
N ALA A 285 22.68 2.84 11.49
CA ALA A 285 22.52 4.17 12.05
C ALA A 285 23.79 4.70 12.75
N GLN A 286 24.58 3.81 13.37
CA GLN A 286 25.88 4.17 13.95
C GLN A 286 26.92 4.50 12.88
N MET A 287 26.97 3.73 11.79
CA MET A 287 27.90 3.96 10.68
C MET A 287 27.54 5.22 9.86
N TYR A 288 26.24 5.50 9.72
CA TYR A 288 25.71 6.52 8.83
C TYR A 288 24.82 7.55 9.57
N SER A 289 25.26 8.05 10.72
CA SER A 289 24.46 8.87 11.65
C SER A 289 23.85 10.14 11.06
N ASN A 290 24.43 10.68 9.98
CA ASN A 290 23.95 11.91 9.34
C ASN A 290 22.91 11.63 8.24
N VAL A 291 22.86 10.42 7.68
CA VAL A 291 22.03 10.08 6.50
C VAL A 291 21.03 8.95 6.78
N VAL A 292 20.81 8.65 8.06
CA VAL A 292 19.84 7.68 8.56
C VAL A 292 19.04 8.32 9.68
N CYS A 293 17.72 8.23 9.61
CA CYS A 293 16.84 8.56 10.71
C CYS A 293 16.49 7.27 11.45
N TYR A 294 16.88 7.17 12.73
CA TYR A 294 16.63 6.01 13.56
C TYR A 294 16.21 6.47 14.96
N ASN A 295 14.98 6.12 15.34
CA ASN A 295 14.51 6.34 16.70
C ASN A 295 14.86 5.14 17.57
N THR A 296 15.46 5.36 18.74
CA THR A 296 15.70 4.27 19.69
C THR A 296 14.39 3.85 20.35
N SER A 297 14.17 2.53 20.49
CA SER A 297 13.10 1.98 21.32
C SER A 297 13.71 1.19 22.46
N GLU A 298 13.11 1.33 23.63
CA GLU A 298 13.43 0.51 24.80
C GLU A 298 12.91 -0.94 24.64
N ARG A 299 12.00 -1.20 23.68
CA ARG A 299 11.34 -2.49 23.49
C ARG A 299 11.89 -3.26 22.30
N GLN A 300 12.56 -4.37 22.59
CA GLN A 300 13.12 -5.29 21.60
C GLN A 300 12.08 -5.90 20.66
N SER A 301 10.81 -6.04 21.06
CA SER A 301 9.75 -6.60 20.21
C SER A 301 9.22 -5.64 19.14
N SER A 302 9.42 -4.33 19.32
CA SER A 302 8.90 -3.28 18.43
C SER A 302 9.79 -3.01 17.23
N PHE A 303 9.23 -2.59 16.10
CA PHE A 303 10.01 -2.07 14.98
C PHE A 303 10.02 -0.54 15.09
N THR A 304 11.21 0.01 15.32
CA THR A 304 11.45 1.44 15.41
C THR A 304 11.42 2.11 14.06
N GLU A 305 11.00 3.37 14.01
CA GLU A 305 11.10 4.17 12.81
C GLU A 305 12.55 4.23 12.32
N PHE A 306 12.74 3.72 11.10
CA PHE A 306 14.02 3.63 10.41
C PHE A 306 13.83 4.13 8.98
N ARG A 307 14.56 5.18 8.60
CA ARG A 307 14.45 5.82 7.29
C ARG A 307 15.83 6.12 6.72
N LEU A 308 16.00 5.86 5.43
CA LEU A 308 17.24 6.15 4.69
C LEU A 308 17.10 7.49 3.97
N LEU A 309 18.04 8.41 4.22
CA LEU A 309 18.04 9.76 3.62
C LEU A 309 18.82 9.81 2.30
N SER A 310 19.77 8.88 2.12
CA SER A 310 20.57 8.71 0.91
C SER A 310 20.64 7.22 0.52
N HIS A 311 21.11 6.95 -0.71
CA HIS A 311 21.27 5.59 -1.23
C HIS A 311 22.49 4.86 -0.65
N GLU A 312 23.55 5.58 -0.30
CA GLU A 312 24.80 5.02 0.25
C GLU A 312 24.61 3.95 1.37
N PRO A 313 23.84 4.19 2.45
CA PRO A 313 23.63 3.17 3.49
C PRO A 313 22.81 1.95 3.02
N PHE A 314 22.09 2.05 1.90
CA PHE A 314 21.22 0.99 1.39
C PHE A 314 22.02 -0.20 0.86
N GLU A 315 23.14 0.04 0.18
CA GLU A 315 24.00 -1.04 -0.35
C GLU A 315 24.55 -1.91 0.79
N THR A 316 25.12 -1.29 1.81
CA THR A 316 25.63 -1.98 3.02
C THR A 316 24.50 -2.69 3.78
N LEU A 317 23.32 -2.08 3.86
CA LEU A 317 22.15 -2.73 4.46
C LEU A 317 21.76 -4.00 3.69
N CYS A 318 21.75 -3.96 2.35
CA CYS A 318 21.42 -5.12 1.51
C CYS A 318 22.41 -6.26 1.70
N GLU A 319 23.71 -5.95 1.71
CA GLU A 319 24.77 -6.94 1.97
C GLU A 319 24.61 -7.59 3.35
N HIS A 320 24.39 -6.79 4.40
CA HIS A 320 24.17 -7.31 5.75
C HIS A 320 22.93 -8.21 5.82
N ILE A 321 21.81 -7.79 5.21
CA ILE A 321 20.57 -8.58 5.16
C ILE A 321 20.83 -9.95 4.50
N VAL A 322 21.47 -9.96 3.32
CA VAL A 322 21.73 -11.21 2.58
C VAL A 322 22.70 -12.10 3.34
N ASN A 323 23.77 -11.55 3.91
CA ASN A 323 24.74 -12.31 4.70
C ASN A 323 24.10 -12.93 5.96
N HIS A 324 23.32 -12.16 6.71
CA HIS A 324 22.59 -12.68 7.88
C HIS A 324 21.61 -13.78 7.48
N TRP A 325 20.80 -13.56 6.44
CA TRP A 325 19.84 -14.56 5.97
C TRP A 325 20.53 -15.83 5.48
N LEU A 326 21.56 -15.74 4.64
CA LEU A 326 22.29 -16.90 4.12
C LEU A 326 22.97 -17.70 5.24
N SER A 327 23.45 -17.02 6.30
CA SER A 327 24.05 -17.70 7.46
C SER A 327 23.08 -18.62 8.21
N GLU A 328 21.78 -18.26 8.23
CA GLU A 328 20.71 -19.05 8.84
C GLU A 328 20.23 -20.20 7.92
N LYS A 329 20.61 -20.21 6.63
CA LYS A 329 20.15 -21.20 5.64
C LYS A 329 21.13 -22.36 5.44
N ASN A 330 20.60 -23.43 4.87
CA ASN A 330 21.34 -24.67 4.61
C ASN A 330 21.73 -24.78 3.13
N TYR A 331 22.45 -23.77 2.62
CA TYR A 331 22.99 -23.74 1.26
C TYR A 331 24.51 -23.94 1.31
N ARG A 332 25.08 -24.62 0.30
CA ARG A 332 26.55 -24.77 0.16
C ARG A 332 27.19 -23.44 -0.18
N GLN A 333 28.49 -23.28 0.05
CA GLN A 333 29.19 -22.02 -0.25
C GLN A 333 29.06 -21.58 -1.72
N THR A 334 29.05 -22.53 -2.66
CA THR A 334 28.86 -22.23 -4.08
C THR A 334 27.43 -21.75 -4.39
N ASP A 335 26.43 -22.36 -3.74
CA ASP A 335 25.02 -21.95 -3.83
C ASP A 335 24.81 -20.58 -3.20
N GLN A 336 25.38 -20.33 -2.02
CA GLN A 336 25.30 -19.05 -1.32
C GLN A 336 25.83 -17.91 -2.18
N LYS A 337 27.00 -18.08 -2.82
CA LYS A 337 27.56 -17.09 -3.75
C LYS A 337 26.65 -16.83 -4.95
N LEU A 338 26.06 -17.88 -5.52
CA LEU A 338 25.15 -17.77 -6.66
C LEU A 338 23.82 -17.09 -6.28
N ILE A 339 23.26 -17.42 -5.12
CA ILE A 339 22.04 -16.79 -4.60
C ILE A 339 22.32 -15.32 -4.27
N SER A 340 23.41 -15.04 -3.56
CA SER A 340 23.82 -13.68 -3.21
C SER A 340 24.02 -12.82 -4.44
N SER A 341 24.72 -13.34 -5.46
CA SER A 341 24.94 -12.58 -6.69
C SER A 341 23.64 -12.30 -7.43
N PHE A 342 22.71 -13.26 -7.50
CA PHE A 342 21.40 -13.07 -8.12
C PHE A 342 20.52 -12.04 -7.38
N ILE A 343 20.51 -12.08 -6.05
CA ILE A 343 19.66 -11.22 -5.22
C ILE A 343 20.19 -9.77 -5.17
N LEU A 344 21.52 -9.60 -5.13
CA LEU A 344 22.17 -8.30 -5.00
C LEU A 344 22.49 -7.63 -6.35
N HIS A 345 22.56 -8.39 -7.46
CA HIS A 345 22.90 -7.81 -8.76
C HIS A 345 21.74 -7.85 -9.77
N PRO A 346 21.34 -6.70 -10.33
CA PRO A 346 20.20 -6.60 -11.23
C PRO A 346 20.42 -7.26 -12.60
N ASN A 347 21.66 -7.59 -13.00
CA ASN A 347 21.98 -8.00 -14.37
C ASN A 347 21.82 -9.52 -14.67
N LEU A 348 21.52 -10.35 -13.67
CA LEU A 348 21.49 -11.80 -13.85
C LEU A 348 20.11 -12.33 -14.27
N SER A 349 20.06 -13.44 -15.01
CA SER A 349 18.80 -14.12 -15.33
C SER A 349 18.51 -15.24 -14.34
N VAL A 350 17.23 -15.39 -13.99
CA VAL A 350 16.73 -16.46 -13.11
C VAL A 350 16.90 -17.86 -13.72
N GLU A 351 17.09 -17.97 -15.04
CA GLU A 351 17.29 -19.25 -15.75
C GLU A 351 18.42 -20.10 -15.15
N THR A 352 19.46 -19.46 -14.62
CA THR A 352 20.59 -20.13 -13.97
C THR A 352 20.22 -20.80 -12.63
N LEU A 353 19.09 -20.43 -12.04
CA LEU A 353 18.61 -20.92 -10.75
C LEU A 353 17.46 -21.93 -10.88
N ILE A 354 16.60 -21.82 -11.90
CA ILE A 354 15.36 -22.60 -12.06
C ILE A 354 15.61 -24.11 -11.98
N ASN A 355 16.70 -24.60 -12.59
CA ASN A 355 17.03 -26.02 -12.59
C ASN A 355 17.82 -26.48 -11.36
N ARG A 356 18.28 -25.55 -10.51
CA ARG A 356 19.15 -25.80 -9.36
C ARG A 356 18.40 -25.77 -8.03
N PHE A 357 17.29 -25.03 -7.94
CA PHE A 357 16.53 -24.85 -6.71
C PHE A 357 15.04 -25.14 -6.89
N PRO A 358 14.34 -25.58 -5.83
CA PRO A 358 12.89 -25.78 -5.88
C PRO A 358 12.12 -24.50 -6.23
N PRO A 359 10.93 -24.60 -6.87
CA PRO A 359 10.13 -23.43 -7.27
C PRO A 359 9.84 -22.44 -6.13
N ASN A 360 9.56 -22.92 -4.93
CA ASN A 360 9.30 -22.06 -3.76
C ASN A 360 10.53 -21.22 -3.37
N ASN A 361 11.74 -21.77 -3.53
CA ASN A 361 12.97 -21.02 -3.28
C ASN A 361 13.18 -19.96 -4.37
N ILE A 362 12.92 -20.30 -5.62
CA ILE A 362 12.99 -19.34 -6.74
C ILE A 362 12.06 -18.15 -6.47
N GLN A 363 10.83 -18.42 -6.03
CA GLN A 363 9.88 -17.38 -5.67
C GLN A 363 10.42 -16.46 -4.56
N LEU A 364 10.99 -17.03 -3.50
CA LEU A 364 11.62 -16.26 -2.42
C LEU A 364 12.80 -15.41 -2.94
N PHE A 365 13.65 -15.97 -3.80
CA PHE A 365 14.79 -15.25 -4.37
C PHE A 365 14.35 -14.09 -5.27
N LEU A 366 13.27 -14.28 -6.05
CA LEU A 366 12.68 -13.22 -6.86
C LEU A 366 12.15 -12.07 -5.98
N ILE A 367 11.45 -12.39 -4.89
CA ILE A 367 10.96 -11.38 -3.94
C ILE A 367 12.14 -10.62 -3.31
N PHE A 368 13.17 -11.33 -2.85
CA PHE A 368 14.37 -10.72 -2.27
C PHE A 368 15.08 -9.82 -3.28
N ARG A 369 15.22 -10.29 -4.52
CA ARG A 369 15.81 -9.53 -5.62
C ARG A 369 15.02 -8.25 -5.91
N GLY A 370 13.68 -8.33 -5.87
CA GLY A 370 12.79 -7.18 -6.01
C GLY A 370 12.97 -6.16 -4.89
N LEU A 371 13.02 -6.62 -3.65
CA LEU A 371 13.20 -5.77 -2.47
C LEU A 371 14.58 -5.09 -2.44
N LEU A 372 15.64 -5.82 -2.77
CA LEU A 372 17.02 -5.36 -2.63
C LEU A 372 17.57 -4.75 -3.94
N SER A 373 17.97 -5.56 -4.91
CA SER A 373 18.57 -5.06 -6.16
C SER A 373 17.63 -4.27 -7.08
N SER A 374 16.31 -4.47 -6.95
CA SER A 374 15.30 -3.64 -7.64
C SER A 374 14.76 -2.53 -6.74
N GLU A 375 15.42 -2.26 -5.60
CA GLU A 375 15.25 -1.09 -4.74
C GLU A 375 13.84 -0.80 -4.17
N VAL A 376 12.92 -1.77 -4.22
CA VAL A 376 11.57 -1.59 -3.61
C VAL A 376 11.68 -1.25 -2.12
N LEU A 377 12.62 -1.88 -1.40
CA LEU A 377 12.85 -1.59 0.01
C LEU A 377 13.41 -0.18 0.22
N PHE A 378 14.32 0.29 -0.65
CA PHE A 378 14.85 1.66 -0.57
C PHE A 378 13.75 2.70 -0.79
N VAL A 379 12.91 2.51 -1.81
CA VAL A 379 11.76 3.38 -2.08
C VAL A 379 10.84 3.47 -0.86
N ALA A 380 10.53 2.34 -0.22
CA ALA A 380 9.70 2.32 0.98
C ALA A 380 10.38 2.97 2.19
N LEU A 381 11.66 2.66 2.44
CA LEU A 381 12.45 3.21 3.56
C LEU A 381 12.87 4.67 3.36
N LYS A 382 12.64 5.28 2.19
CA LYS A 382 12.86 6.71 1.97
C LYS A 382 11.63 7.55 2.36
N LYS A 383 10.43 6.97 2.27
CA LYS A 383 9.15 7.64 2.53
C LYS A 383 8.94 7.94 4.03
N ARG A 384 8.31 9.07 4.33
CA ARG A 384 7.95 9.49 5.70
C ARG A 384 6.56 8.95 6.05
N TYR A 385 6.47 8.25 7.18
CA TYR A 385 5.19 7.78 7.73
C TYR A 385 4.30 8.99 8.08
N ARG A 386 2.99 8.86 7.88
CA ARG A 386 1.95 9.91 8.06
C ARG A 386 2.08 11.12 7.14
N VAL A 387 3.12 11.22 6.31
CA VAL A 387 3.28 12.32 5.32
C VAL A 387 3.16 11.80 3.91
N ASN A 388 3.89 10.71 3.58
CA ASN A 388 3.83 10.09 2.27
C ASN A 388 2.92 8.85 2.24
N PHE A 389 2.75 8.17 3.37
CA PHE A 389 1.95 6.95 3.45
C PHE A 389 1.43 6.69 4.87
N GLY A 390 0.36 5.89 4.95
CA GLY A 390 -0.21 5.40 6.21
C GLY A 390 -1.50 4.63 5.95
N VAL A 391 -2.17 4.16 7.01
CA VAL A 391 -3.50 3.55 6.92
C VAL A 391 -4.56 4.62 7.12
N ASN A 392 -5.62 4.62 6.29
CA ASN A 392 -6.72 5.57 6.45
C ASN A 392 -7.56 5.20 7.68
N GLN A 393 -7.55 6.06 8.70
CA GLN A 393 -8.28 5.84 9.96
C GLN A 393 -9.73 6.37 9.91
N SER A 394 -10.20 6.86 8.77
CA SER A 394 -11.58 7.35 8.62
C SER A 394 -12.58 6.24 8.93
N ARG A 395 -13.60 6.55 9.74
CA ARG A 395 -14.71 5.63 10.06
C ARG A 395 -15.48 5.15 8.82
N TYR A 396 -15.38 5.90 7.73
CA TYR A 396 -16.04 5.61 6.45
C TYR A 396 -15.14 4.79 5.50
N SER A 397 -13.87 4.60 5.83
CA SER A 397 -12.95 3.78 5.05
C SER A 397 -12.92 2.36 5.59
N SER A 398 -13.12 1.38 4.71
CA SER A 398 -12.98 -0.05 5.04
C SER A 398 -11.58 -0.59 4.74
N ARG A 399 -10.66 0.25 4.25
CA ARG A 399 -9.36 -0.16 3.73
C ARG A 399 -8.33 -0.26 4.84
N LEU A 400 -7.68 -1.40 4.93
CA LEU A 400 -6.69 -1.74 5.96
C LEU A 400 -5.25 -1.69 5.43
N MET A 401 -5.03 -1.72 4.12
CA MET A 401 -3.71 -1.51 3.51
C MET A 401 -3.29 -0.03 3.49
N ALA A 402 -1.98 0.21 3.47
CA ALA A 402 -1.44 1.55 3.36
C ALA A 402 -1.84 2.24 2.04
N VAL A 403 -2.10 3.53 2.14
CA VAL A 403 -2.46 4.41 1.03
C VAL A 403 -1.48 5.60 0.97
N PRO A 404 -1.32 6.23 -0.20
CA PRO A 404 -0.61 7.51 -0.31
C PRO A 404 -1.27 8.59 0.51
N PHE A 405 -0.47 9.50 1.06
CA PHE A 405 -0.96 10.66 1.80
C PHE A 405 -0.69 11.91 0.96
N ARG A 406 -1.69 12.78 0.83
CA ARG A 406 -1.56 14.06 0.09
C ARG A 406 -0.85 15.11 0.93
N ALA A 407 -0.91 14.93 2.24
CA ALA A 407 -0.27 15.74 3.25
C ALA A 407 -0.23 14.96 4.56
N LYS A 408 0.39 15.57 5.57
CA LYS A 408 0.35 15.05 6.93
C LYS A 408 -1.06 14.63 7.37
N ASP A 409 -1.21 13.36 7.75
CA ASP A 409 -2.45 12.74 8.24
C ASP A 409 -3.66 12.82 7.29
N VAL A 410 -3.45 13.26 6.05
CA VAL A 410 -4.48 13.37 5.03
C VAL A 410 -4.26 12.28 3.99
N ALA A 411 -4.92 11.15 4.20
CA ALA A 411 -4.94 10.04 3.26
C ALA A 411 -5.56 10.48 1.93
N ALA A 412 -4.97 10.05 0.82
CA ALA A 412 -5.55 10.18 -0.51
C ALA A 412 -6.70 9.17 -0.64
N GLU A 413 -7.93 9.66 -0.45
CA GLU A 413 -9.13 8.81 -0.54
C GLU A 413 -9.20 8.11 -1.91
N ASN A 414 -9.44 6.80 -1.89
CA ASN A 414 -9.50 5.92 -3.07
C ASN A 414 -8.19 5.77 -3.86
N THR A 415 -7.05 6.26 -3.35
CA THR A 415 -5.73 6.07 -3.97
C THR A 415 -4.96 4.92 -3.32
N GLU A 416 -4.13 4.23 -4.10
CA GLU A 416 -3.23 3.18 -3.65
C GLU A 416 -1.88 3.19 -4.35
N PHE A 417 -0.96 2.41 -3.81
CA PHE A 417 0.32 2.11 -4.45
C PHE A 417 0.13 1.01 -5.49
N GLY A 418 0.39 1.32 -6.76
CA GLY A 418 0.22 0.38 -7.88
C GLY A 418 1.21 -0.79 -7.86
N HIS A 419 2.39 -0.62 -7.25
CA HIS A 419 3.34 -1.72 -7.09
C HIS A 419 3.01 -2.57 -5.84
N PRO A 420 2.73 -3.88 -5.99
CA PRO A 420 2.25 -4.73 -4.90
C PRO A 420 3.24 -4.82 -3.73
N ASP A 421 4.54 -4.99 -4.00
CA ASP A 421 5.53 -5.08 -2.92
C ASP A 421 5.72 -3.75 -2.16
N VAL A 422 5.65 -2.60 -2.84
CA VAL A 422 5.64 -1.28 -2.18
C VAL A 422 4.42 -1.16 -1.26
N ALA A 423 3.23 -1.52 -1.76
CA ALA A 423 2.00 -1.51 -0.97
C ALA A 423 2.09 -2.40 0.28
N ILE A 424 2.64 -3.62 0.15
CA ILE A 424 2.81 -4.55 1.27
C ILE A 424 3.83 -4.02 2.28
N VAL A 425 5.02 -3.59 1.84
CA VAL A 425 6.06 -3.04 2.74
C VAL A 425 5.53 -1.84 3.51
N LEU A 426 4.92 -0.87 2.82
CA LEU A 426 4.36 0.33 3.46
C LEU A 426 3.20 0.00 4.39
N THR A 427 2.39 -1.01 4.08
CA THR A 427 1.36 -1.52 4.99
C THR A 427 2.00 -2.03 6.27
N GLN A 428 3.03 -2.88 6.17
CA GLN A 428 3.71 -3.39 7.38
C GLN A 428 4.32 -2.28 8.22
N LEU A 429 5.08 -1.38 7.59
CA LEU A 429 5.67 -0.23 8.27
C LEU A 429 4.59 0.62 8.96
N SER A 430 3.44 0.84 8.32
CA SER A 430 2.34 1.60 8.92
C SER A 430 1.81 0.98 10.22
N TYR A 431 1.62 -0.33 10.27
CA TYR A 431 1.16 -1.01 11.50
C TYR A 431 2.27 -1.20 12.53
N TYR A 432 3.51 -1.39 12.09
CA TYR A 432 4.66 -1.38 12.98
C TYR A 432 4.83 -0.05 13.71
N TYR A 433 4.58 1.07 13.03
CA TYR A 433 4.69 2.40 13.62
C TYR A 433 3.45 2.80 14.43
N SER A 434 2.23 2.48 13.96
CA SER A 434 1.00 2.82 14.69
C SER A 434 0.68 1.87 15.85
N GLY A 435 1.09 0.61 15.76
CA GLY A 435 0.59 -0.47 16.60
C GLY A 435 -0.87 -0.84 16.30
N LEU A 436 -1.35 -1.90 16.94
CA LEU A 436 -2.75 -2.32 16.79
C LEU A 436 -3.68 -1.55 17.74
N SER A 437 -4.89 -1.23 17.25
CA SER A 437 -5.97 -0.70 18.08
C SER A 437 -6.50 -1.77 19.03
N ASP A 438 -7.22 -1.35 20.08
CA ASP A 438 -7.81 -2.29 21.04
C ASP A 438 -8.81 -3.25 20.38
N SER A 439 -9.52 -2.82 19.34
CA SER A 439 -10.43 -3.68 18.57
C SER A 439 -9.69 -4.70 17.72
N GLN A 440 -8.58 -4.31 17.09
CA GLN A 440 -7.73 -5.21 16.32
C GLN A 440 -7.03 -6.23 17.22
N MET A 441 -6.59 -5.81 18.42
CA MET A 441 -6.05 -6.71 19.44
C MET A 441 -7.08 -7.76 19.86
N LEU A 442 -8.33 -7.36 20.14
CA LEU A 442 -9.41 -8.30 20.45
C LEU A 442 -9.62 -9.30 19.31
N GLN A 443 -9.66 -8.85 18.05
CA GLN A 443 -9.79 -9.75 16.90
C GLN A 443 -8.67 -10.79 16.84
N CYS A 444 -7.42 -10.39 17.09
CA CYS A 444 -6.29 -11.33 17.15
C CYS A 444 -6.49 -12.39 18.24
N PHE A 445 -6.89 -11.98 19.44
CA PHE A 445 -7.08 -12.90 20.56
C PHE A 445 -8.31 -13.80 20.41
N ASP A 446 -9.40 -13.30 19.83
CA ASP A 446 -10.60 -14.08 19.54
C ASP A 446 -10.29 -15.17 18.52
N ARG A 447 -9.60 -14.83 17.42
CA ARG A 447 -9.13 -15.81 16.43
C ARG A 447 -8.13 -16.79 17.03
N LEU A 448 -7.18 -16.31 17.82
CA LEU A 448 -6.21 -17.15 18.53
C LEU A 448 -6.93 -18.20 19.41
N ASN A 449 -8.00 -17.82 20.10
CA ASN A 449 -8.75 -18.75 20.95
C ASN A 449 -9.68 -19.69 20.16
N GLN A 450 -10.24 -19.25 19.04
CA GLN A 450 -11.27 -19.99 18.29
C GLN A 450 -10.71 -20.87 17.16
N GLU A 451 -9.65 -20.43 16.48
CA GLU A 451 -9.17 -21.03 15.23
C GLU A 451 -7.78 -21.65 15.33
N GLU A 452 -6.93 -21.24 16.28
CA GLU A 452 -5.59 -21.82 16.42
C GLU A 452 -5.61 -23.14 17.20
N ARG A 453 -4.87 -24.13 16.69
CA ARG A 453 -4.81 -25.48 17.31
C ARG A 453 -4.04 -25.50 18.62
N ASP A 454 -2.99 -24.67 18.70
CA ASP A 454 -2.21 -24.48 19.91
C ASP A 454 -2.02 -22.99 20.21
N PRO A 455 -3.04 -22.34 20.80
CA PRO A 455 -2.99 -20.92 21.14
C PRO A 455 -1.84 -20.58 22.09
N ALA A 456 -1.45 -21.52 22.95
CA ALA A 456 -0.40 -21.31 23.92
C ALA A 456 0.97 -21.14 23.25
N LEU A 457 1.28 -21.96 22.24
CA LEU A 457 2.54 -21.87 21.51
C LEU A 457 2.70 -20.55 20.77
N VAL A 458 1.64 -20.10 20.08
CA VAL A 458 1.65 -18.82 19.36
C VAL A 458 1.81 -17.66 20.35
N TYR A 459 1.08 -17.70 21.46
CA TYR A 459 1.17 -16.67 22.51
C TYR A 459 2.56 -16.61 23.16
N GLU A 460 3.14 -17.77 23.49
CA GLU A 460 4.49 -17.86 24.03
C GLU A 460 5.53 -17.32 23.05
N GLU A 461 5.36 -17.53 21.74
CA GLU A 461 6.21 -16.91 20.72
C GLU A 461 6.12 -15.37 20.78
N TRP A 462 4.92 -14.81 20.90
CA TRP A 462 4.73 -13.36 21.05
C TRP A 462 5.44 -12.82 22.29
N ILE A 463 5.25 -13.49 23.44
CA ILE A 463 5.86 -13.10 24.72
C ILE A 463 7.39 -13.29 24.69
N SER A 464 7.92 -14.25 23.94
CA SER A 464 9.36 -14.50 23.85
C SER A 464 10.17 -13.33 23.28
N GLN A 465 9.52 -12.44 22.52
CA GLN A 465 10.14 -11.22 21.99
C GLN A 465 10.12 -10.04 22.97
N GLU A 466 9.38 -10.18 24.08
CA GLU A 466 9.32 -9.18 25.15
C GLU A 466 10.42 -9.43 26.19
N ASN A 467 10.88 -8.35 26.83
CA ASN A 467 11.76 -8.49 27.99
C ASN A 467 10.95 -9.01 29.18
N ARG A 468 11.33 -10.15 29.76
CA ARG A 468 10.63 -10.78 30.91
C ARG A 468 10.39 -9.81 32.07
N HIS A 469 11.29 -8.87 32.31
CA HIS A 469 11.12 -7.87 33.39
C HIS A 469 9.94 -6.90 33.15
N ASN A 470 9.52 -6.74 31.90
CA ASN A 470 8.44 -5.85 31.48
C ASN A 470 7.10 -6.59 31.33
N VAL A 471 7.07 -7.92 31.47
CA VAL A 471 5.86 -8.74 31.34
C VAL A 471 5.28 -9.00 32.72
N SER A 472 3.99 -8.67 32.92
CA SER A 472 3.30 -9.00 34.16
C SER A 472 3.15 -10.52 34.30
N PRO A 473 3.35 -11.11 35.49
CA PRO A 473 3.15 -12.56 35.72
C PRO A 473 1.74 -13.04 35.32
N SER A 474 0.75 -12.14 35.38
CA SER A 474 -0.64 -12.44 34.99
C SER A 474 -0.81 -12.72 33.49
N ILE A 475 0.13 -12.29 32.65
CA ILE A 475 0.09 -12.45 31.19
C ILE A 475 1.33 -13.20 30.65
N GLU A 476 2.14 -13.82 31.52
CA GLU A 476 3.32 -14.56 31.07
C GLU A 476 2.95 -15.81 30.26
N HIS A 477 1.83 -16.44 30.62
CA HIS A 477 1.32 -17.64 29.97
C HIS A 477 -0.09 -17.44 29.45
N TRP A 478 -0.42 -18.13 28.36
CA TRP A 478 -1.75 -18.09 27.74
C TRP A 478 -2.89 -18.37 28.73
N LYS A 479 -2.69 -19.32 29.67
CA LYS A 479 -3.69 -19.67 30.69
C LYS A 479 -4.04 -18.53 31.66
N GLY A 480 -3.16 -17.53 31.81
CA GLY A 480 -3.39 -16.35 32.66
C GLY A 480 -4.16 -15.23 31.96
N VAL A 481 -4.30 -15.29 30.64
CA VAL A 481 -4.94 -14.25 29.84
C VAL A 481 -6.47 -14.33 29.99
N ASN A 482 -7.07 -13.26 30.51
CA ASN A 482 -8.51 -13.09 30.64
C ASN A 482 -8.99 -11.82 29.90
N LEU A 483 -9.48 -12.00 28.67
CA LEU A 483 -9.96 -10.88 27.84
C LEU A 483 -11.18 -10.14 28.41
N LYS A 484 -11.90 -10.75 29.36
CA LYS A 484 -13.04 -10.13 30.07
C LYS A 484 -12.58 -9.19 31.19
N ASP A 485 -11.35 -9.35 31.67
CA ASP A 485 -10.76 -8.44 32.66
C ASP A 485 -10.28 -7.16 31.95
N TYR A 486 -11.08 -6.09 32.10
CA TYR A 486 -10.77 -4.78 31.53
C TYR A 486 -9.44 -4.20 32.05
N GLN A 487 -9.10 -4.41 33.32
CA GLN A 487 -7.85 -3.88 33.90
C GLN A 487 -6.65 -4.65 33.37
N GLN A 488 -6.71 -5.99 33.33
CA GLN A 488 -5.63 -6.79 32.77
C GLN A 488 -5.38 -6.40 31.31
N ARG A 489 -6.46 -6.25 30.54
CA ARG A 489 -6.41 -5.89 29.12
C ARG A 489 -5.77 -4.52 28.88
N THR A 490 -6.28 -3.48 29.54
CA THR A 490 -5.90 -2.08 29.28
C THR A 490 -4.59 -1.65 29.93
N ARG A 491 -4.20 -2.26 31.06
CA ARG A 491 -2.97 -1.89 31.77
C ARG A 491 -1.77 -2.76 31.45
N TYR A 492 -1.97 -4.05 31.16
CA TYR A 492 -0.86 -5.00 31.00
C TYR A 492 -0.83 -5.62 29.60
N LEU A 493 -1.90 -6.30 29.19
CA LEU A 493 -1.88 -7.13 27.97
C LEU A 493 -1.71 -6.30 26.69
N PHE A 494 -2.62 -5.36 26.42
CA PHE A 494 -2.58 -4.58 25.17
C PHE A 494 -1.40 -3.62 25.11
N PRO A 495 -1.07 -2.86 26.18
CA PRO A 495 0.12 -2.02 26.17
C PRO A 495 1.41 -2.79 25.91
N THR A 496 1.52 -4.04 26.36
CA THR A 496 2.71 -4.89 26.10
C THR A 496 2.77 -5.30 24.64
N LEU A 497 1.67 -5.83 24.10
CA LEU A 497 1.68 -6.56 22.83
C LEU A 497 1.32 -5.76 21.58
N ARG A 498 0.71 -4.57 21.69
CA ARG A 498 0.18 -3.85 20.51
C ARG A 498 1.24 -3.40 19.49
N TYR A 499 2.48 -3.24 19.92
CA TYR A 499 3.63 -2.89 19.06
C TYR A 499 4.54 -4.09 18.77
N ASN A 500 4.17 -5.28 19.25
CA ASN A 500 4.94 -6.50 19.04
C ASN A 500 4.82 -6.92 17.56
N MET A 501 5.94 -7.03 16.86
CA MET A 501 5.95 -7.35 15.43
C MET A 501 5.25 -8.67 15.10
N LEU A 502 5.32 -9.68 15.97
CA LEU A 502 4.69 -10.98 15.72
C LEU A 502 3.17 -10.90 15.81
N VAL A 503 2.64 -10.12 16.75
CA VAL A 503 1.20 -9.86 16.89
C VAL A 503 0.67 -9.06 15.70
N ILE A 504 1.42 -8.03 15.29
CA ILE A 504 1.09 -7.25 14.09
C ILE A 504 1.12 -8.14 12.84
N ASN A 505 2.14 -8.99 12.69
CA ASN A 505 2.23 -9.93 11.59
C ASN A 505 1.07 -10.93 11.60
N TYR A 506 0.66 -11.40 12.78
CA TYR A 506 -0.52 -12.23 12.92
C TYR A 506 -1.78 -11.49 12.45
N PHE A 507 -1.97 -10.24 12.84
CA PHE A 507 -3.09 -9.42 12.35
C PHE A 507 -3.07 -9.29 10.83
N LEU A 508 -1.94 -8.88 10.27
CA LEU A 508 -1.79 -8.64 8.84
C LEU A 508 -1.98 -9.92 8.00
N ASN A 509 -1.43 -11.04 8.45
CA ASN A 509 -1.47 -12.32 7.75
C ASN A 509 -2.85 -12.97 7.75
N ASN A 510 -3.71 -12.64 8.71
CA ASN A 510 -5.02 -13.28 8.87
C ASN A 510 -6.20 -12.38 8.50
N PHE A 511 -6.09 -11.06 8.66
CA PHE A 511 -7.21 -10.14 8.47
C PHE A 511 -7.02 -9.15 7.32
N VAL A 512 -5.78 -8.70 7.05
CA VAL A 512 -5.52 -7.64 6.07
C VAL A 512 -5.15 -8.23 4.71
N PHE A 513 -4.00 -8.88 4.58
CA PHE A 513 -3.50 -9.32 3.28
C PHE A 513 -4.39 -10.38 2.59
N PRO A 514 -4.97 -11.38 3.29
CA PRO A 514 -5.87 -12.33 2.65
C PRO A 514 -7.11 -11.69 2.02
N ARG A 515 -7.51 -10.51 2.50
CA ARG A 515 -8.66 -9.75 2.02
C ARG A 515 -8.28 -8.72 0.97
N GLU A 516 -7.21 -7.96 1.19
CA GLU A 516 -6.89 -6.76 0.40
C GLU A 516 -5.68 -6.89 -0.53
N ALA A 517 -4.72 -7.80 -0.27
CA ALA A 517 -3.56 -8.01 -1.12
C ALA A 517 -3.93 -8.87 -2.34
N LYS A 518 -4.67 -8.24 -3.26
CA LYS A 518 -5.36 -8.89 -4.36
C LYS A 518 -5.08 -8.19 -5.67
N GLN A 519 -5.12 -8.98 -6.74
CA GLN A 519 -5.01 -8.49 -8.11
C GLN A 519 -6.24 -8.89 -8.92
N PHE A 520 -6.42 -8.24 -10.05
CA PHE A 520 -7.51 -8.54 -10.99
C PHE A 520 -6.88 -8.88 -12.34
N PRO A 521 -7.58 -9.67 -13.18
CA PRO A 521 -7.03 -10.07 -14.47
C PRO A 521 -6.85 -8.86 -15.40
N HIS A 522 -7.78 -7.91 -15.35
CA HIS A 522 -7.78 -6.75 -16.22
C HIS A 522 -8.09 -5.45 -15.49
N LYS A 523 -7.79 -4.33 -16.14
CA LYS A 523 -8.17 -2.99 -15.71
C LYS A 523 -8.62 -2.13 -16.89
N LEU A 524 -9.45 -1.13 -16.59
CA LEU A 524 -9.71 0.02 -17.45
C LEU A 524 -9.08 1.26 -16.83
N VAL A 525 -8.50 2.13 -17.66
CA VAL A 525 -7.62 3.21 -17.21
C VAL A 525 -8.03 4.53 -17.86
N CYS A 526 -8.10 5.61 -17.10
CA CYS A 526 -8.21 6.99 -17.59
C CYS A 526 -7.19 7.90 -16.89
N SER A 527 -6.69 8.92 -17.58
CA SER A 527 -5.72 9.89 -17.05
C SER A 527 -5.97 11.31 -17.59
N ALA A 528 -5.07 12.25 -17.26
CA ALA A 528 -5.12 13.62 -17.79
C ALA A 528 -5.15 13.70 -19.33
N TRP A 529 -4.61 12.69 -20.03
CA TRP A 529 -4.66 12.60 -21.49
C TRP A 529 -6.09 12.57 -22.02
N ASP A 530 -6.99 11.88 -21.32
CA ASP A 530 -8.40 11.74 -21.71
C ASP A 530 -9.19 13.05 -21.61
N LEU A 531 -8.89 13.86 -20.59
CA LEU A 531 -9.51 15.18 -20.41
C LEU A 531 -9.20 16.11 -21.61
N SER A 532 -8.05 15.91 -22.26
CA SER A 532 -7.50 16.78 -23.30
C SER A 532 -7.79 16.36 -24.74
N SER A 533 -8.59 15.29 -24.96
CA SER A 533 -8.77 14.63 -26.26
C SER A 533 -9.01 15.59 -27.44
N SER A 534 -8.34 15.33 -28.57
CA SER A 534 -8.49 16.06 -29.85
C SER A 534 -9.84 15.86 -30.54
N SER A 535 -10.68 14.93 -30.07
CA SER A 535 -12.00 14.62 -30.64
C SER A 535 -13.10 15.65 -30.32
N ARG A 536 -12.76 16.79 -29.74
CA ARG A 536 -13.69 17.85 -29.27
C ARG A 536 -13.79 18.98 -30.29
N GLU A 537 -15.00 19.52 -30.49
CA GLU A 537 -15.22 20.70 -31.34
C GLU A 537 -14.94 22.00 -30.58
N LYS A 538 -15.19 22.00 -29.26
CA LYS A 538 -14.90 23.14 -28.38
C LYS A 538 -13.51 23.00 -27.79
N ILE A 539 -12.74 24.09 -27.88
CA ILE A 539 -11.44 24.22 -27.21
C ILE A 539 -11.59 24.05 -25.69
N ILE A 540 -10.48 23.76 -25.01
CA ILE A 540 -10.36 23.78 -23.55
C ILE A 540 -9.46 24.95 -23.17
N THR A 541 -9.87 25.70 -22.16
CA THR A 541 -9.06 26.77 -21.57
C THR A 541 -8.87 26.56 -20.09
N GLY A 542 -7.77 27.03 -19.54
CA GLY A 542 -7.55 26.98 -18.10
C GLY A 542 -6.44 27.89 -17.66
N PHE A 543 -6.26 27.98 -16.35
CA PHE A 543 -5.13 28.70 -15.79
C PHE A 543 -4.56 28.01 -14.55
N SER A 544 -3.30 28.29 -14.29
CA SER A 544 -2.54 27.80 -13.14
C SER A 544 -1.79 28.94 -12.45
N GLY A 545 -1.43 28.75 -11.17
CA GLY A 545 -0.54 29.68 -10.47
C GLY A 545 0.91 29.67 -11.02
N THR A 546 1.32 28.57 -11.66
CA THR A 546 2.70 28.35 -12.14
C THR A 546 2.70 27.60 -13.47
N ASN A 547 3.77 27.74 -14.26
CA ASN A 547 3.97 27.01 -15.52
C ASN A 547 4.96 25.82 -15.39
N ASP A 548 5.32 25.40 -14.17
CA ASP A 548 6.36 24.38 -13.92
C ASP A 548 6.04 23.01 -14.52
N THR A 549 4.75 22.70 -14.68
CA THR A 549 4.25 21.43 -15.25
C THR A 549 4.08 21.48 -16.78
N GLN A 550 4.48 22.56 -17.45
CA GLN A 550 4.31 22.73 -18.91
C GLN A 550 4.82 21.54 -19.73
N LEU A 551 5.95 20.93 -19.35
CA LEU A 551 6.53 19.78 -20.04
C LEU A 551 5.69 18.50 -19.87
N LEU A 552 4.90 18.42 -18.82
CA LEU A 552 4.09 17.26 -18.43
C LEU A 552 2.63 17.37 -18.89
N LEU A 553 2.24 18.49 -19.52
CA LEU A 553 0.92 18.62 -20.12
C LEU A 553 0.73 17.60 -21.27
N PRO A 554 -0.48 17.02 -21.43
CA PRO A 554 -0.83 16.26 -22.63
C PRO A 554 -0.55 17.08 -23.89
N ILE A 555 -0.12 16.43 -24.98
CA ILE A 555 0.34 17.15 -26.19
C ILE A 555 -0.74 18.04 -26.84
N HIS A 556 -2.01 17.75 -26.56
CA HIS A 556 -3.16 18.51 -27.05
C HIS A 556 -3.36 19.85 -26.32
N ILE A 557 -2.63 20.08 -25.22
CA ILE A 557 -2.70 21.28 -24.39
C ILE A 557 -1.39 22.06 -24.54
N ARG A 558 -1.50 23.37 -24.75
CA ARG A 558 -0.38 24.28 -24.89
C ARG A 558 -0.40 25.34 -23.79
N GLN A 559 0.73 25.52 -23.10
CA GLN A 559 0.95 26.71 -22.29
C GLN A 559 1.11 27.93 -23.21
N TYR A 560 0.27 28.94 -23.03
CA TYR A 560 0.26 30.13 -23.89
C TYR A 560 -0.03 31.40 -23.08
N ASP A 561 1.02 31.92 -22.46
CA ASP A 561 0.95 33.06 -21.53
C ASP A 561 0.96 34.41 -22.28
N LEU A 562 0.23 35.39 -21.75
CA LEU A 562 0.33 36.78 -22.21
C LEU A 562 1.72 37.37 -21.91
N PRO A 563 2.29 38.21 -22.80
CA PRO A 563 3.59 38.85 -22.59
C PRO A 563 3.71 39.60 -21.26
N GLU A 564 2.63 40.24 -20.82
CA GLU A 564 2.55 40.98 -19.55
C GLU A 564 2.71 40.06 -18.34
N LEU A 565 2.23 38.81 -18.46
CA LEU A 565 2.24 37.81 -17.38
C LEU A 565 3.55 37.02 -17.32
N GLN A 566 4.40 37.06 -18.35
CA GLN A 566 5.72 36.39 -18.34
C GLN A 566 6.65 36.94 -17.24
N LYS A 567 6.43 38.18 -16.78
CA LYS A 567 7.20 38.78 -15.68
C LYS A 567 6.82 38.25 -14.30
N THR A 568 5.73 37.49 -14.18
CA THR A 568 5.17 37.04 -12.89
C THR A 568 6.18 36.25 -12.08
N ASP A 569 6.88 35.30 -12.70
CA ASP A 569 7.89 34.48 -12.02
C ASP A 569 9.04 35.33 -11.47
N ALA A 570 9.50 36.33 -12.24
CA ALA A 570 10.55 37.23 -11.81
C ALA A 570 10.12 38.09 -10.61
N ILE A 571 8.87 38.55 -10.58
CA ILE A 571 8.31 39.32 -9.45
C ILE A 571 8.25 38.46 -8.19
N VAL A 572 7.77 37.21 -8.32
CA VAL A 572 7.71 36.26 -7.20
C VAL A 572 9.10 35.99 -6.65
N LEU A 573 10.09 35.69 -7.50
CA LEU A 573 11.46 35.46 -7.09
C LEU A 573 12.07 36.69 -6.41
N ASN A 574 11.83 37.89 -6.95
CA ASN A 574 12.31 39.13 -6.35
C ASN A 574 11.74 39.36 -4.94
N ASN A 575 10.46 39.02 -4.72
CA ASN A 575 9.83 39.10 -3.41
C ASN A 575 10.45 38.10 -2.42
N LEU A 576 10.81 36.89 -2.88
CA LEU A 576 11.46 35.88 -2.04
C LEU A 576 12.90 36.28 -1.69
N LEU A 577 13.66 36.83 -2.64
CA LEU A 577 15.07 37.20 -2.51
C LEU A 577 15.34 38.48 -1.70
N GLN A 578 14.33 39.13 -1.15
CA GLN A 578 14.54 40.31 -0.32
C GLN A 578 15.38 40.01 0.94
N SER A 579 16.23 40.97 1.33
CA SER A 579 17.14 40.84 2.49
C SER A 579 16.41 40.53 3.80
N ASN A 580 15.17 41.01 3.98
CA ASN A 580 14.35 40.73 5.16
C ASN A 580 13.91 39.26 5.30
N ASN A 581 14.09 38.45 4.26
CA ASN A 581 13.78 37.01 4.23
C ASN A 581 15.02 36.12 4.44
N GLU A 582 16.22 36.68 4.64
CA GLU A 582 17.48 35.92 4.73
C GLU A 582 17.65 35.08 6.01
N TYR A 583 16.67 35.06 6.91
CA TYR A 583 16.74 34.22 8.10
C TYR A 583 16.42 32.77 7.75
N TYR A 584 17.35 31.88 8.08
CA TYR A 584 17.26 30.45 7.88
C TYR A 584 17.63 29.71 9.18
N GLN A 585 16.85 28.70 9.54
CA GLN A 585 17.06 27.85 10.70
C GLN A 585 17.02 26.38 10.29
N SER A 586 18.09 25.63 10.58
CA SER A 586 18.11 24.17 10.47
C SER A 586 17.67 23.56 11.80
N LEU A 587 16.80 22.55 11.73
CA LEU A 587 16.31 21.81 12.89
C LEU A 587 17.20 20.58 13.18
N PRO A 588 17.34 20.18 14.46
CA PRO A 588 17.96 18.91 14.82
C PRO A 588 17.28 17.69 14.19
N ILE A 589 17.99 16.56 14.16
CA ILE A 589 17.40 15.26 13.78
C ILE A 589 16.31 14.92 14.80
N SER A 590 15.11 14.58 14.30
CA SER A 590 13.95 14.19 15.12
C SER A 590 13.44 15.27 16.10
N ALA A 591 13.52 16.55 15.73
CA ALA A 591 12.94 17.64 16.51
C ALA A 591 11.40 17.48 16.67
N SER A 592 10.90 17.58 17.90
CA SER A 592 9.46 17.53 18.21
C SER A 592 8.74 18.83 17.87
N SER A 593 7.41 18.77 17.66
CA SER A 593 6.59 19.95 17.39
C SER A 593 6.76 21.03 18.48
N VAL A 594 6.82 20.62 19.74
CA VAL A 594 7.01 21.52 20.89
C VAL A 594 8.37 22.23 20.86
N GLU A 595 9.44 21.53 20.50
CA GLU A 595 10.77 22.13 20.36
C GLU A 595 10.81 23.15 19.22
N ILE A 596 10.17 22.83 18.09
CA ILE A 596 10.06 23.75 16.96
C ILE A 596 9.28 25.02 17.37
N LEU A 597 8.14 24.87 18.07
CA LEU A 597 7.37 26.01 18.57
C LEU A 597 8.16 26.89 19.53
N LYS A 598 8.94 26.29 20.45
CA LYS A 598 9.84 27.04 21.34
C LYS A 598 10.88 27.85 20.59
N LEU A 599 11.47 27.29 19.52
CA LEU A 599 12.41 28.01 18.67
C LEU A 599 11.72 29.17 17.92
N ILE A 600 10.51 28.96 17.42
CA ILE A 600 9.71 29.99 16.72
C ILE A 600 9.41 31.17 17.64
N ILE A 601 9.03 30.92 18.89
CA ILE A 601 8.67 31.97 19.86
C ILE A 601 9.90 32.75 20.32
N ASN A 602 11.03 32.06 20.46
CA ASN A 602 12.31 32.68 20.83
C ASN A 602 13.00 33.41 19.66
N ASN A 603 12.39 33.41 18.46
CA ASN A 603 12.95 34.12 17.32
C ASN A 603 12.99 35.63 17.58
N LYS A 604 14.03 36.31 17.08
CA LYS A 604 14.26 37.76 17.28
C LYS A 604 13.09 38.60 16.76
N SER A 605 12.46 38.15 15.68
CA SER A 605 11.27 38.75 15.10
C SER A 605 10.05 37.90 15.41
N MET A 606 8.96 38.53 15.84
CA MET A 606 7.69 37.85 16.06
C MET A 606 7.22 37.16 14.77
N ILE A 607 6.94 35.86 14.86
CA ILE A 607 6.32 35.06 13.80
C ILE A 607 4.83 34.97 14.12
N ASN A 608 3.99 35.35 13.15
CA ASN A 608 2.53 35.36 13.28
C ASN A 608 1.88 34.20 12.54
N VAL A 609 2.56 33.69 11.51
CA VAL A 609 2.04 32.66 10.60
C VAL A 609 3.03 31.50 10.49
N ILE A 610 2.55 30.27 10.58
CA ILE A 610 3.32 29.09 10.20
C ILE A 610 2.74 28.57 8.89
N LEU A 611 3.59 28.48 7.87
CA LEU A 611 3.31 27.88 6.57
C LEU A 611 4.02 26.52 6.53
N ASP A 612 3.35 25.47 7.00
CA ASP A 612 3.93 24.14 7.12
C ASP A 612 3.92 23.35 5.79
N VAL A 613 4.49 23.93 4.73
CA VAL A 613 4.56 23.30 3.40
C VAL A 613 5.52 22.10 3.34
N GLY A 614 6.47 22.03 4.27
CA GLY A 614 7.44 20.93 4.42
C GLY A 614 7.01 19.80 5.38
N ALA A 615 5.81 19.91 5.97
CA ALA A 615 5.28 18.98 6.98
C ALA A 615 6.29 18.67 8.10
N LEU A 616 6.82 19.70 8.78
CA LEU A 616 7.82 19.54 9.83
C LEU A 616 7.21 19.23 11.20
N PHE A 617 5.97 19.65 11.45
CA PHE A 617 5.25 19.31 12.67
C PHE A 617 4.56 17.97 12.44
N ILE A 618 5.16 16.81 12.77
CA ILE A 618 4.61 15.48 12.42
C ILE A 618 3.86 14.82 13.60
N ASP A 619 4.30 15.06 14.81
CA ASP A 619 3.86 14.37 16.03
C ASP A 619 2.50 14.85 16.57
N GLU A 620 2.05 16.07 16.24
CA GLU A 620 0.83 16.68 16.81
C GLU A 620 -0.26 17.08 15.78
N THR A 621 -1.54 16.94 16.10
CA THR A 621 -2.62 17.44 15.22
C THR A 621 -2.59 18.96 15.05
N ASN A 622 -3.19 19.50 13.98
CA ASN A 622 -3.31 20.95 13.75
C ASN A 622 -3.87 21.70 14.97
N LEU A 623 -4.86 21.11 15.63
CA LEU A 623 -5.45 21.67 16.84
C LEU A 623 -4.44 21.71 18.00
N GLN A 624 -3.69 20.63 18.21
CA GLN A 624 -2.67 20.56 19.26
C GLN A 624 -1.57 21.60 19.02
N ILE A 625 -1.07 21.69 17.78
CA ILE A 625 -0.06 22.69 17.39
C ILE A 625 -0.58 24.11 17.66
N ALA A 626 -1.79 24.43 17.20
CA ALA A 626 -2.39 25.74 17.39
C ALA A 626 -2.60 26.08 18.87
N THR A 627 -3.05 25.12 19.66
CA THR A 627 -3.30 25.29 21.11
C THR A 627 -1.99 25.47 21.87
N GLU A 628 -0.97 24.66 21.55
CA GLU A 628 0.33 24.74 22.19
C GLU A 628 1.07 26.03 21.80
N TRP A 629 1.02 26.41 20.53
CA TRP A 629 1.56 27.68 20.06
C TRP A 629 0.88 28.86 20.73
N LEU A 630 -0.44 28.82 20.88
CA LEU A 630 -1.19 29.82 21.64
C LEU A 630 -0.67 29.86 23.08
N ASN A 631 -0.64 28.73 23.79
CA ASN A 631 -0.22 28.65 25.20
C ASN A 631 1.16 29.26 25.46
N LEU A 632 2.10 29.01 24.56
CA LEU A 632 3.47 29.53 24.65
C LEU A 632 3.58 31.02 24.23
N SER A 633 2.59 31.57 23.52
CA SER A 633 2.58 32.97 23.04
C SER A 633 2.22 33.99 24.12
N ASP A 634 2.69 35.23 23.97
CA ASP A 634 2.41 36.37 24.86
C ASP A 634 0.90 36.66 25.01
N LYS A 635 0.40 36.52 26.24
CA LYS A 635 -1.03 36.67 26.61
C LYS A 635 -1.55 38.10 26.45
N THR A 636 -0.67 39.10 26.36
CA THR A 636 -1.10 40.51 26.16
C THR A 636 -1.37 40.82 24.69
N LYS A 637 -0.74 40.07 23.78
CA LYS A 637 -0.75 40.33 22.33
C LYS A 637 -1.64 39.35 21.56
N ILE A 638 -1.63 38.08 21.95
CA ILE A 638 -2.29 37.00 21.20
C ILE A 638 -3.38 36.35 22.05
N ASP A 639 -4.60 36.35 21.54
CA ASP A 639 -5.78 35.76 22.21
C ASP A 639 -6.27 34.48 21.53
N TYR A 640 -5.99 34.32 20.23
CA TYR A 640 -6.53 33.26 19.40
C TYR A 640 -5.46 32.56 18.57
N ALA A 641 -5.67 31.28 18.29
CA ALA A 641 -4.95 30.58 17.22
C ALA A 641 -5.94 30.04 16.18
N VAL A 642 -5.65 30.34 14.92
CA VAL A 642 -6.42 29.90 13.76
C VAL A 642 -5.75 28.67 13.17
N TYR A 643 -6.55 27.64 12.87
CA TYR A 643 -6.08 26.40 12.27
C TYR A 643 -7.16 25.78 11.39
N PHE A 644 -6.78 24.81 10.57
CA PHE A 644 -7.70 24.02 9.79
C PHE A 644 -8.00 22.67 10.45
N GLN A 645 -9.26 22.27 10.39
CA GLN A 645 -9.70 20.92 10.72
C GLN A 645 -10.55 20.39 9.56
N SER A 646 -10.03 19.38 8.87
CA SER A 646 -10.50 19.04 7.51
C SER A 646 -10.46 20.30 6.64
N ASP A 647 -11.45 20.57 5.80
CA ASP A 647 -11.47 21.73 4.89
C ASP A 647 -12.05 23.02 5.52
N SER A 648 -12.25 23.05 6.84
CA SER A 648 -12.91 24.17 7.54
C SER A 648 -11.97 24.92 8.48
N ILE A 649 -12.13 26.24 8.54
CA ILE A 649 -11.31 27.14 9.37
C ILE A 649 -11.90 27.23 10.78
N PHE A 650 -11.08 26.88 11.78
CA PHE A 650 -11.41 26.96 13.19
C PHE A 650 -10.48 27.91 13.95
N VAL A 651 -10.96 28.37 15.10
CA VAL A 651 -10.22 29.16 16.07
C VAL A 651 -10.28 28.50 17.43
N CYS A 652 -9.13 28.39 18.09
CA CYS A 652 -9.06 28.11 19.53
C CYS A 652 -8.69 29.38 20.31
N ASN A 653 -9.32 29.57 21.47
CA ASN A 653 -9.03 30.68 22.38
C ASN A 653 -8.25 30.21 23.63
N ARG A 654 -7.82 31.15 24.47
CA ARG A 654 -7.10 30.89 25.73
C ARG A 654 -7.86 30.04 26.77
N ARG A 655 -9.17 29.83 26.58
CA ARG A 655 -10.01 28.95 27.42
C ARG A 655 -10.20 27.55 26.82
N CYS A 656 -9.44 27.22 25.78
CA CYS A 656 -9.56 25.97 25.02
C CYS A 656 -10.96 25.76 24.42
N GLN A 657 -11.64 26.85 24.03
CA GLN A 657 -12.91 26.78 23.31
C GLN A 657 -12.65 26.85 21.80
N HIS A 658 -13.44 26.11 21.02
CA HIS A 658 -13.28 25.96 19.57
C HIS A 658 -14.51 26.49 18.84
N HIS A 659 -14.30 27.41 17.89
CA HIS A 659 -15.38 28.03 17.12
C HIS A 659 -15.03 28.09 15.63
N ALA A 660 -16.05 28.13 14.78
CA ALA A 660 -15.87 28.42 13.35
C ALA A 660 -15.35 29.86 13.17
N PHE A 661 -14.31 30.04 12.36
CA PHE A 661 -13.60 31.31 12.22
C PHE A 661 -14.53 32.48 11.86
N LEU A 662 -15.38 32.31 10.85
CA LEU A 662 -16.29 33.34 10.34
C LEU A 662 -17.32 33.85 11.37
N THR A 663 -17.58 33.07 12.42
CA THR A 663 -18.54 33.42 13.48
C THR A 663 -17.86 33.90 14.76
N SER A 664 -16.53 33.93 14.78
CA SER A 664 -15.73 34.25 15.96
C SER A 664 -15.19 35.68 15.89
N PRO A 665 -14.94 36.36 17.02
CA PRO A 665 -14.30 37.69 17.02
C PRO A 665 -12.94 37.73 16.30
N ALA A 666 -12.26 36.58 16.21
CA ALA A 666 -10.97 36.46 15.53
C ALA A 666 -11.02 36.78 14.02
N SER A 667 -12.19 36.70 13.36
CA SER A 667 -12.30 37.08 11.94
C SER A 667 -12.13 38.58 11.70
N GLU A 668 -12.42 39.39 12.71
CA GLU A 668 -12.26 40.85 12.67
C GLU A 668 -10.97 41.33 13.35
N GLN A 669 -10.35 40.48 14.18
CA GLN A 669 -9.17 40.80 15.01
C GLN A 669 -7.96 39.92 14.68
N LEU A 670 -7.63 39.78 13.38
CA LEU A 670 -6.51 38.96 12.93
C LEU A 670 -5.15 39.39 13.51
N ASP A 671 -5.01 40.64 13.96
CA ASP A 671 -3.81 41.16 14.62
C ASP A 671 -3.54 40.52 15.99
N ARG A 672 -4.58 39.95 16.62
CA ARG A 672 -4.50 39.22 17.91
C ARG A 672 -4.44 37.70 17.72
N CYS A 673 -4.19 37.23 16.51
CA CYS A 673 -4.18 35.82 16.13
C CYS A 673 -2.77 35.33 15.74
N VAL A 674 -2.48 34.08 16.09
CA VAL A 674 -1.46 33.27 15.40
C VAL A 674 -2.14 32.29 14.46
N ILE A 675 -1.52 31.99 13.31
CA ILE A 675 -2.21 31.30 12.21
C ILE A 675 -1.34 30.14 11.72
N TYR A 676 -1.83 28.92 11.89
CA TYR A 676 -1.16 27.70 11.46
C TYR A 676 -1.84 27.16 10.19
N LEU A 677 -1.08 27.12 9.08
CA LEU A 677 -1.49 26.53 7.82
C LEU A 677 -0.65 25.28 7.55
N ASP A 678 -1.30 24.13 7.46
CA ASP A 678 -0.66 22.87 7.10
C ASP A 678 -0.38 22.78 5.59
N GLU A 679 0.26 21.69 5.17
CA GLU A 679 0.64 21.42 3.78
C GLU A 679 -0.55 21.51 2.79
N VAL A 680 -1.75 21.03 3.13
CA VAL A 680 -2.94 21.08 2.26
C VAL A 680 -3.46 22.50 2.14
N HIS A 681 -3.58 23.19 3.27
CA HIS A 681 -4.24 24.49 3.35
C HIS A 681 -3.32 25.67 3.05
N THR A 682 -2.04 25.40 2.73
CA THR A 682 -1.14 26.35 2.07
C THR A 682 -1.52 26.64 0.61
N ARG A 683 -2.43 25.86 0.02
CA ARG A 683 -3.04 26.10 -1.30
C ARG A 683 -4.52 26.45 -1.15
N GLY A 684 -5.06 27.29 -2.05
CA GLY A 684 -6.50 27.65 -2.07
C GLY A 684 -7.01 28.61 -0.98
N THR A 685 -6.34 28.70 0.18
CA THR A 685 -6.76 29.58 1.28
C THR A 685 -6.42 31.05 1.06
N ASP A 686 -7.31 31.96 1.48
CA ASP A 686 -7.10 33.42 1.39
C ASP A 686 -7.36 34.11 2.73
N PHE A 687 -6.30 34.61 3.38
CA PHE A 687 -6.37 35.46 4.56
C PHE A 687 -5.91 36.87 4.24
N LYS A 688 -6.64 37.87 4.76
CA LYS A 688 -6.25 39.28 4.70
C LYS A 688 -5.38 39.62 5.92
N PHE A 689 -4.11 39.20 5.90
CA PHE A 689 -3.22 39.43 7.03
C PHE A 689 -2.99 40.94 7.30
N PRO A 690 -2.95 41.35 8.57
CA PRO A 690 -2.51 42.70 8.96
C PRO A 690 -1.06 42.96 8.55
N HIS A 691 -0.73 44.24 8.35
CA HIS A 691 0.63 44.64 7.96
C HIS A 691 1.68 44.17 8.98
N ARG A 692 2.90 43.94 8.50
CA ARG A 692 4.08 43.53 9.29
C ARG A 692 4.04 42.10 9.82
N PHE A 693 3.12 41.27 9.33
CA PHE A 693 3.12 39.85 9.62
C PHE A 693 4.35 39.15 9.03
N ARG A 694 4.91 38.21 9.80
CA ARG A 694 6.02 37.37 9.38
C ARG A 694 5.65 35.89 9.46
N ALA A 695 6.05 35.13 8.44
CA ALA A 695 5.80 33.70 8.37
C ALA A 695 7.06 32.84 8.62
N ALA A 696 6.90 31.72 9.30
CA ALA A 696 7.83 30.60 9.24
C ALA A 696 7.40 29.65 8.12
N VAL A 697 8.23 29.52 7.10
CA VAL A 697 8.03 28.60 5.97
C VAL A 697 8.86 27.35 6.21
N THR A 698 8.21 26.21 6.30
CA THR A 698 8.91 24.94 6.54
C THR A 698 9.36 24.28 5.25
N LEU A 699 10.52 23.63 5.27
CA LEU A 699 11.15 22.99 4.10
C LEU A 699 11.30 21.49 4.37
N GLY A 700 10.60 20.69 3.56
CA GLY A 700 10.58 19.22 3.63
C GLY A 700 11.19 18.59 2.39
N ASN A 701 11.68 17.35 2.52
CA ASN A 701 12.31 16.64 1.40
C ASN A 701 11.38 16.56 0.17
N GLY A 702 11.93 16.81 -1.02
CA GLY A 702 11.19 16.79 -2.28
C GLY A 702 10.29 18.01 -2.52
N LEU A 703 10.36 19.07 -1.70
CA LEU A 703 9.62 20.31 -1.94
C LEU A 703 10.06 20.94 -3.27
N THR A 704 9.10 21.17 -4.16
CA THR A 704 9.29 21.76 -5.47
C THR A 704 9.08 23.28 -5.44
N LYS A 705 9.60 23.97 -6.46
CA LYS A 705 9.45 25.43 -6.62
C LYS A 705 8.01 25.87 -6.57
N ASP A 706 7.12 25.22 -7.33
CA ASP A 706 5.70 25.59 -7.39
C ASP A 706 5.12 25.60 -5.99
N ARG A 707 5.24 24.50 -5.23
CA ARG A 707 4.68 24.33 -3.88
C ARG A 707 5.20 25.39 -2.92
N LEU A 708 6.51 25.62 -2.92
CA LEU A 708 7.13 26.66 -2.10
C LEU A 708 6.56 28.04 -2.43
N VAL A 709 6.52 28.40 -3.71
CA VAL A 709 5.98 29.67 -4.19
C VAL A 709 4.51 29.82 -3.81
N GLN A 710 3.69 28.78 -4.02
CA GLN A 710 2.26 28.84 -3.73
C GLN A 710 1.99 29.11 -2.26
N ALA A 711 2.75 28.45 -1.38
CA ALA A 711 2.68 28.65 0.07
C ALA A 711 3.16 30.05 0.47
N CYS A 712 4.34 30.48 0.03
CA CYS A 712 4.90 31.79 0.37
C CYS A 712 3.98 32.95 -0.07
N MET A 713 3.37 32.83 -1.26
CA MET A 713 2.49 33.86 -1.81
C MET A 713 1.13 33.94 -1.09
N ARG A 714 0.80 33.01 -0.17
CA ARG A 714 -0.35 33.14 0.74
C ARG A 714 -0.25 34.35 1.64
N MET A 715 0.97 34.80 1.97
CA MET A 715 1.14 35.99 2.80
C MET A 715 0.53 37.24 2.19
N ARG A 716 0.28 37.30 0.87
CA ARG A 716 -0.19 38.47 0.11
C ARG A 716 0.69 39.72 0.33
N LYS A 717 0.83 40.59 -0.67
CA LYS A 717 1.71 41.79 -0.56
C LYS A 717 3.12 41.44 -0.02
N LEU A 718 3.60 40.22 -0.29
CA LEU A 718 4.90 39.72 0.14
C LEU A 718 5.99 40.59 -0.47
N GLY A 719 6.99 40.96 0.33
CA GLY A 719 8.04 41.87 -0.08
C GLY A 719 7.67 43.36 -0.01
N LYS A 720 6.45 43.69 0.43
CA LYS A 720 6.06 45.06 0.80
C LYS A 720 5.83 45.20 2.29
N TYR A 721 4.86 44.44 2.82
CA TYR A 721 4.46 44.53 4.23
C TYR A 721 4.68 43.25 5.02
N HIS A 722 4.91 42.14 4.34
CA HIS A 722 5.08 40.83 4.97
C HIS A 722 6.42 40.22 4.58
N TRP A 723 6.95 39.38 5.47
CA TRP A 723 8.26 38.76 5.33
C TRP A 723 8.25 37.29 5.73
N LEU A 724 9.29 36.58 5.33
CA LEU A 724 9.44 35.15 5.54
C LEU A 724 10.67 34.84 6.40
N THR A 725 10.66 33.65 6.97
CA THR A 725 11.79 32.98 7.60
C THR A 725 11.72 31.52 7.19
N PHE A 726 12.85 30.92 6.83
CA PHE A 726 12.86 29.55 6.31
C PHE A 726 13.40 28.57 7.35
N TRP A 727 12.72 27.44 7.49
CA TRP A 727 13.00 26.43 8.51
C TRP A 727 13.09 25.07 7.85
N SER A 728 14.18 24.33 8.03
CA SER A 728 14.38 23.04 7.37
C SER A 728 14.57 21.90 8.36
N SER A 729 14.17 20.70 7.94
CA SER A 729 14.68 19.48 8.58
C SER A 729 16.19 19.34 8.35
N ASN A 730 16.85 18.57 9.21
CA ASN A 730 18.27 18.26 9.05
C ASN A 730 18.60 17.64 7.66
N GLU A 731 17.74 16.74 7.16
CA GLU A 731 17.86 16.13 5.83
C GLU A 731 17.92 17.20 4.72
N VAL A 732 17.02 18.18 4.77
CA VAL A 732 16.94 19.24 3.78
C VAL A 732 18.13 20.19 3.88
N ASP A 733 18.58 20.52 5.10
CA ASP A 733 19.78 21.33 5.31
C ASP A 733 21.02 20.71 4.66
N GLN A 734 21.22 19.40 4.83
CA GLN A 734 22.32 18.68 4.20
C GLN A 734 22.24 18.72 2.67
N GLN A 735 21.04 18.54 2.09
CA GLN A 735 20.85 18.63 0.64
C GLN A 735 21.19 20.02 0.10
N ILE A 736 20.71 21.07 0.77
CA ILE A 736 21.00 22.47 0.38
C ILE A 736 22.51 22.75 0.46
N ARG A 737 23.17 22.36 1.55
CA ARG A 737 24.61 22.56 1.74
C ARG A 737 25.44 21.77 0.72
N ALA A 738 25.08 20.52 0.44
CA ALA A 738 25.75 19.70 -0.56
C ALA A 738 25.63 20.30 -1.97
N LEU A 739 24.46 20.86 -2.32
CA LEU A 739 24.28 21.56 -3.60
C LEU A 739 25.11 22.86 -3.66
N LYS A 740 25.14 23.62 -2.56
CA LYS A 740 25.97 24.83 -2.46
C LYS A 740 27.45 24.52 -2.68
N GLN A 741 27.98 23.48 -2.02
CA GLN A 741 29.36 23.04 -2.20
C GLN A 741 29.67 22.63 -3.65
N ARG A 742 28.80 21.81 -4.28
CA ARG A 742 28.93 21.44 -5.70
C ARG A 742 28.96 22.66 -6.62
N THR A 743 28.20 23.70 -6.29
CA THR A 743 28.14 24.94 -7.08
C THR A 743 29.40 25.77 -6.91
N LEU A 744 29.93 25.91 -5.68
CA LEU A 744 31.17 26.64 -5.40
C LEU A 744 32.38 25.99 -6.11
N GLN A 745 32.46 24.65 -6.12
CA GLN A 745 33.52 23.94 -6.83
C GLN A 745 33.52 24.18 -8.36
N ARG A 746 32.36 24.45 -8.95
CA ARG A 746 32.21 24.74 -10.38
C ARG A 746 32.47 26.21 -10.75
N SER A 747 32.62 27.09 -9.76
CA SER A 747 32.83 28.53 -9.97
C SER A 747 33.88 29.07 -9.00
N PRO A 748 35.17 28.75 -9.22
CA PRO A 748 36.27 29.07 -8.31
C PRO A 748 36.52 30.58 -8.11
N ASP A 749 35.99 31.44 -8.98
CA ASP A 749 36.12 32.91 -8.86
C ASP A 749 35.23 33.55 -7.78
N ARG A 750 34.36 32.78 -7.11
CA ARG A 750 33.54 33.28 -5.99
C ARG A 750 34.23 32.98 -4.65
N THR A 751 34.84 34.00 -4.06
CA THR A 751 35.48 34.00 -2.73
C THR A 751 34.50 34.07 -1.55
N ASP A 752 33.20 33.85 -1.77
CA ASP A 752 32.17 33.88 -0.73
C ASP A 752 32.19 32.57 0.09
N ASN A 753 33.16 32.47 0.98
CA ASN A 753 33.38 31.35 1.89
C ASN A 753 32.44 31.40 3.12
N ASN A 754 31.22 31.91 2.96
CA ASN A 754 30.27 32.03 4.06
C ASN A 754 29.47 30.73 4.20
N ASP A 755 29.61 30.03 5.34
CA ASP A 755 28.92 28.77 5.65
C ASP A 755 27.40 28.94 5.90
N ARG A 756 26.91 30.19 5.89
CA ARG A 756 25.49 30.50 6.05
C ARG A 756 24.67 30.11 4.81
N VAL A 757 23.55 29.41 5.02
CA VAL A 757 22.55 29.14 3.96
C VAL A 757 21.75 30.40 3.67
N LEU A 758 21.65 30.77 2.40
CA LEU A 758 20.89 31.93 1.92
C LEU A 758 19.62 31.49 1.18
N VAL A 759 18.67 32.41 0.99
CA VAL A 759 17.44 32.13 0.22
C VAL A 759 17.75 31.65 -1.20
N ILE A 760 18.82 32.17 -1.83
CA ILE A 760 19.24 31.71 -3.15
C ILE A 760 19.67 30.23 -3.17
N ASP A 761 20.22 29.72 -2.07
CA ASP A 761 20.61 28.30 -1.95
C ASP A 761 19.36 27.41 -1.81
N ILE A 762 18.37 27.87 -1.04
CA ILE A 762 17.05 27.23 -0.92
C ILE A 762 16.35 27.19 -2.28
N LEU A 763 16.36 28.30 -3.02
CA LEU A 763 15.78 28.39 -4.35
C LEU A 763 16.46 27.40 -5.30
N ARG A 764 17.79 27.37 -5.36
CA ARG A 764 18.52 26.39 -6.18
C ARG A 764 18.11 24.95 -5.88
N TRP A 765 17.96 24.61 -4.60
CA TRP A 765 17.52 23.28 -4.17
C TRP A 765 16.10 22.95 -4.63
N VAL A 766 15.11 23.85 -4.45
CA VAL A 766 13.74 23.58 -4.94
C VAL A 766 13.66 23.51 -6.47
N TYR A 767 14.53 24.23 -7.20
CA TYR A 767 14.64 24.10 -8.66
C TYR A 767 15.22 22.75 -9.09
N GLU A 768 16.25 22.24 -8.41
CA GLU A 768 16.77 20.88 -8.66
C GLU A 768 15.69 19.82 -8.36
N ASN A 769 14.91 20.01 -7.29
CA ASN A 769 13.77 19.15 -6.97
C ASN A 769 12.67 19.22 -8.04
N THR A 770 12.30 20.42 -8.53
CA THR A 770 11.34 20.58 -9.63
C THR A 770 11.83 19.87 -10.89
N GLN A 771 13.12 20.01 -11.23
CA GLN A 771 13.69 19.30 -12.38
C GLN A 771 13.59 17.78 -12.20
N GLN A 772 13.92 17.26 -11.01
CA GLN A 772 13.83 15.84 -10.71
C GLN A 772 12.37 15.35 -10.76
N ALA A 773 11.43 16.07 -10.16
CA ALA A 773 10.01 15.74 -10.17
C ALA A 773 9.42 15.74 -11.60
N THR A 774 9.81 16.72 -12.43
CA THR A 774 9.41 16.77 -13.84
C THR A 774 9.97 15.58 -14.62
N TRP A 775 11.21 15.19 -14.34
CA TRP A 775 11.83 14.04 -14.99
C TRP A 775 11.15 12.72 -14.59
N ASP A 776 10.91 12.51 -13.30
CA ASP A 776 10.15 11.35 -12.80
C ASP A 776 8.74 11.32 -13.39
N GLY A 777 8.09 12.49 -13.49
CA GLY A 777 6.78 12.68 -14.11
C GLY A 777 6.72 12.35 -15.60
N LEU A 778 7.82 12.56 -16.34
CA LEU A 778 7.87 12.30 -17.78
C LEU A 778 7.71 10.82 -18.11
N HIS A 779 8.17 9.94 -17.20
CA HIS A 779 7.95 8.51 -17.34
C HIS A 779 6.45 8.17 -17.27
N TYR A 780 5.75 8.65 -16.23
CA TYR A 780 4.30 8.44 -16.09
C TYR A 780 3.53 9.02 -17.27
N TRP A 781 3.89 10.22 -17.70
CA TRP A 781 3.33 10.87 -18.87
C TRP A 781 3.44 10.01 -20.13
N ALA A 782 4.63 9.45 -20.39
CA ALA A 782 4.87 8.57 -21.54
C ALA A 782 4.09 7.25 -21.44
N ALA A 783 4.06 6.62 -20.26
CA ALA A 783 3.32 5.38 -20.05
C ALA A 783 1.80 5.57 -20.23
N GLN A 784 1.24 6.64 -19.67
CA GLN A 784 -0.18 6.97 -19.79
C GLN A 784 -0.61 7.27 -21.23
N SER A 785 0.31 7.77 -22.07
CA SER A 785 0.03 7.97 -23.48
C SER A 785 -0.29 6.66 -24.22
N LEU A 786 0.24 5.52 -23.77
CA LEU A 786 -0.06 4.21 -24.36
C LEU A 786 -1.50 3.78 -24.02
N SER A 787 -1.90 3.92 -22.76
CA SER A 787 -3.29 3.66 -22.32
C SER A 787 -4.29 4.56 -23.06
N PHE A 788 -3.94 5.83 -23.28
CA PHE A 788 -4.76 6.75 -24.06
C PHE A 788 -4.86 6.32 -25.53
N GLN A 789 -3.74 5.98 -26.18
CA GLN A 789 -3.72 5.49 -27.57
C GLN A 789 -4.50 4.19 -27.76
N ARG A 790 -4.51 3.29 -26.76
CA ARG A 790 -5.34 2.08 -26.77
C ARG A 790 -6.84 2.41 -26.87
N LYS A 791 -7.31 3.38 -26.09
CA LYS A 791 -8.71 3.82 -26.16
C LYS A 791 -9.02 4.55 -27.46
N MET A 792 -8.09 5.37 -27.97
CA MET A 792 -8.28 5.99 -29.28
C MET A 792 -8.48 4.95 -30.38
N ASN A 793 -7.76 3.83 -30.33
CA ASN A 793 -7.96 2.70 -31.22
C ASN A 793 -9.35 2.09 -31.09
N ALA A 794 -9.76 1.78 -29.87
CA ALA A 794 -11.08 1.21 -29.59
C ALA A 794 -12.21 2.11 -30.14
N PHE A 795 -12.01 3.43 -30.16
CA PHE A 795 -12.97 4.40 -30.67
C PHE A 795 -12.75 4.83 -32.13
N ARG A 796 -11.84 4.20 -32.89
CA ARG A 796 -11.48 4.63 -34.26
C ARG A 796 -12.65 4.62 -35.24
N HIS A 797 -13.64 3.76 -34.99
CA HIS A 797 -14.85 3.64 -35.82
C HIS A 797 -15.99 4.56 -35.36
N ILE A 798 -15.78 5.36 -34.30
CA ILE A 798 -16.75 6.36 -33.86
C ILE A 798 -16.47 7.70 -34.56
N GLU A 799 -17.45 8.15 -35.34
CA GLU A 799 -17.47 9.49 -35.90
C GLU A 799 -18.11 10.45 -34.88
N TRP A 800 -17.30 11.03 -34.01
CA TRP A 800 -17.78 11.90 -32.93
C TRP A 800 -18.59 13.12 -33.42
N ALA A 801 -18.35 13.59 -34.64
CA ALA A 801 -19.10 14.68 -35.27
C ALA A 801 -20.46 14.25 -35.89
N ASN A 802 -20.64 12.96 -36.18
CA ASN A 802 -21.83 12.45 -36.85
C ASN A 802 -22.90 12.06 -35.82
N HIS A 803 -23.95 12.88 -35.68
CA HIS A 803 -25.04 12.62 -34.73
C HIS A 803 -26.00 11.50 -35.14
N GLN A 804 -25.98 11.10 -36.41
CA GLN A 804 -26.88 10.06 -36.93
C GLN A 804 -26.27 8.66 -36.82
N GLN A 805 -24.97 8.55 -36.54
CA GLN A 805 -24.31 7.26 -36.36
C GLN A 805 -24.96 6.49 -35.20
N SER A 806 -25.49 5.30 -35.49
CA SER A 806 -25.95 4.36 -34.48
C SER A 806 -24.76 3.60 -33.88
N PHE A 807 -24.81 3.39 -32.56
CA PHE A 807 -23.84 2.55 -31.88
C PHE A 807 -24.36 1.11 -31.89
N THR A 808 -23.81 0.26 -32.77
CA THR A 808 -24.20 -1.15 -32.89
C THR A 808 -23.61 -1.99 -31.77
N ASP A 809 -24.24 -3.11 -31.43
CA ASP A 809 -23.81 -3.96 -30.31
C ASP A 809 -22.42 -4.56 -30.56
N SER A 810 -22.13 -4.92 -31.81
CA SER A 810 -20.81 -5.38 -32.25
C SER A 810 -19.71 -4.34 -31.95
N LEU A 811 -19.98 -3.06 -32.27
CA LEU A 811 -19.04 -1.97 -31.99
C LEU A 811 -18.84 -1.76 -30.48
N LEU A 812 -19.91 -1.87 -29.69
CA LEU A 812 -19.83 -1.75 -28.23
C LEU A 812 -19.01 -2.89 -27.63
N GLU A 813 -19.23 -4.12 -28.09
CA GLU A 813 -18.47 -5.29 -27.66
C GLU A 813 -16.97 -5.15 -27.99
N GLU A 814 -16.64 -4.66 -29.19
CA GLU A 814 -15.27 -4.33 -29.61
C GLU A 814 -14.64 -3.29 -28.68
N ILE A 815 -15.33 -2.16 -28.42
CA ILE A 815 -14.86 -1.11 -27.51
C ILE A 815 -14.57 -1.68 -26.11
N GLY A 816 -15.49 -2.49 -25.58
CA GLY A 816 -15.35 -3.10 -24.27
C GLY A 816 -14.13 -4.03 -24.16
N LYS A 817 -13.80 -4.75 -25.24
CA LYS A 817 -12.65 -5.67 -25.30
C LYS A 817 -11.33 -4.94 -25.52
N GLU A 818 -11.27 -4.01 -26.48
CA GLU A 818 -10.03 -3.32 -26.86
C GLU A 818 -9.52 -2.34 -25.79
N CYS A 819 -10.41 -1.80 -24.96
CA CYS A 819 -10.02 -0.92 -23.86
C CYS A 819 -9.39 -1.64 -22.65
N LEU A 820 -9.43 -2.97 -22.58
CA LEU A 820 -8.91 -3.72 -21.43
C LEU A 820 -7.39 -3.76 -21.42
N GLU A 821 -6.79 -3.57 -20.25
CA GLU A 821 -5.37 -3.77 -20.01
C GLU A 821 -5.15 -4.94 -19.03
N SER A 822 -4.09 -5.72 -19.21
CA SER A 822 -3.69 -6.71 -18.19
C SER A 822 -3.25 -5.99 -16.91
N GLU A 823 -3.72 -6.47 -15.77
CA GLU A 823 -3.34 -5.95 -14.45
C GLU A 823 -2.50 -6.96 -13.63
N VAL A 824 -2.42 -8.22 -14.09
CA VAL A 824 -1.67 -9.28 -13.38
C VAL A 824 -0.17 -8.99 -13.40
N LEU A 825 0.45 -9.03 -12.21
CA LEU A 825 1.88 -8.82 -12.02
C LEU A 825 2.54 -10.07 -11.43
N GLU A 826 3.11 -10.90 -12.29
CA GLU A 826 3.81 -12.13 -11.91
C GLU A 826 5.25 -11.85 -11.47
N LEU A 827 5.71 -12.52 -10.41
CA LEU A 827 7.07 -12.39 -9.87
C LEU A 827 8.13 -12.75 -10.90
N MET A 828 7.86 -13.72 -11.78
CA MET A 828 8.78 -14.11 -12.84
C MET A 828 8.95 -12.98 -13.88
N GLN A 829 7.85 -12.33 -14.28
CA GLN A 829 7.88 -11.22 -15.23
C GLN A 829 8.49 -9.97 -14.61
N MET A 830 8.19 -9.72 -13.33
CA MET A 830 8.82 -8.68 -12.54
C MET A 830 10.30 -9.00 -12.37
N TYR A 831 10.72 -9.94 -11.53
CA TYR A 831 12.11 -10.02 -11.09
C TYR A 831 12.98 -11.08 -11.79
N GLY A 832 12.44 -11.82 -12.77
CA GLY A 832 13.16 -12.88 -13.47
C GLY A 832 14.21 -12.36 -14.47
N PRO A 833 13.82 -11.53 -15.45
CA PRO A 833 14.73 -11.00 -16.46
C PRO A 833 15.80 -10.08 -15.87
N PRO A 834 17.00 -10.00 -16.49
CA PRO A 834 17.99 -8.96 -16.20
C PRO A 834 17.36 -7.56 -16.24
N LYS A 835 17.66 -6.74 -15.23
CA LYS A 835 17.30 -5.33 -15.20
C LYS A 835 18.49 -4.52 -15.68
N THR A 836 18.35 -3.92 -16.84
CA THR A 836 19.28 -2.92 -17.32
C THR A 836 18.68 -1.55 -17.09
N LEU A 837 19.56 -0.62 -16.71
CA LEU A 837 19.23 0.79 -16.64
C LEU A 837 18.94 1.28 -18.07
N GLN A 838 17.72 1.73 -18.31
CA GLN A 838 17.22 2.21 -19.60
C GLN A 838 16.73 3.66 -19.51
N THR A 839 16.81 4.38 -20.62
CA THR A 839 16.21 5.73 -20.72
C THR A 839 14.69 5.62 -20.83
N ILE A 840 13.97 6.70 -20.49
CA ILE A 840 12.50 6.78 -20.62
C ILE A 840 12.05 6.45 -22.05
N SER A 841 12.81 6.90 -23.05
CA SER A 841 12.49 6.65 -24.46
C SER A 841 12.59 5.17 -24.85
N GLU A 842 13.59 4.46 -24.34
CA GLU A 842 13.77 3.02 -24.56
C GLU A 842 12.66 2.22 -23.86
N ILE A 843 12.32 2.58 -22.63
CA ILE A 843 11.23 1.95 -21.87
C ILE A 843 9.90 2.13 -22.60
N TYR A 844 9.58 3.36 -23.02
CA TYR A 844 8.36 3.65 -23.79
C TYR A 844 8.31 2.84 -25.08
N PHE A 845 9.40 2.82 -25.85
CA PHE A 845 9.47 2.09 -27.12
C PHE A 845 9.30 0.58 -26.94
N ALA A 846 9.94 -0.01 -25.92
CA ALA A 846 9.78 -1.43 -25.61
C ALA A 846 8.32 -1.76 -25.26
N ARG A 847 7.67 -0.93 -24.43
CA ARG A 847 6.26 -1.10 -24.05
C ARG A 847 5.31 -0.91 -25.24
N SER A 848 5.58 0.06 -26.12
CA SER A 848 4.75 0.28 -27.32
C SER A 848 4.78 -0.93 -28.25
N GLN A 849 5.96 -1.51 -28.49
CA GLN A 849 6.11 -2.72 -29.31
C GLN A 849 5.40 -3.93 -28.73
N GLN A 850 5.54 -4.17 -27.41
CA GLN A 850 4.85 -5.26 -26.72
C GLN A 850 3.32 -5.13 -26.78
N SER A 851 2.81 -3.90 -26.73
CA SER A 851 1.37 -3.64 -26.71
C SER A 851 0.68 -3.75 -28.07
N GLY A 852 1.45 -3.75 -29.18
CA GLY A 852 0.89 -3.73 -30.55
C GLY A 852 0.09 -2.46 -30.89
N ILE A 853 0.13 -1.42 -30.05
CA ILE A 853 -0.64 -0.18 -30.24
C ILE A 853 0.06 0.68 -31.30
N CYS A 854 -0.56 0.80 -32.47
CA CYS A 854 -0.12 1.69 -33.55
C CYS A 854 -1.29 2.60 -33.94
N SER A 855 -1.40 3.81 -33.36
CA SER A 855 -2.64 4.59 -33.58
C SER A 855 -2.58 6.11 -33.56
N SER A 856 -1.44 6.71 -33.26
CA SER A 856 -1.19 8.09 -33.65
C SER A 856 0.31 8.27 -33.82
N THR A 857 0.75 8.38 -35.07
CA THR A 857 2.14 8.73 -35.40
C THR A 857 2.52 10.04 -34.72
N GLU A 858 1.60 11.01 -34.67
CA GLU A 858 1.77 12.29 -33.97
C GLU A 858 2.05 12.11 -32.47
N ILE A 859 1.20 11.36 -31.74
CA ILE A 859 1.42 11.13 -30.30
C ILE A 859 2.73 10.38 -30.08
N HIS A 860 2.97 9.32 -30.85
CA HIS A 860 4.16 8.50 -30.71
C HIS A 860 5.46 9.30 -30.94
N GLU A 861 5.50 10.10 -32.02
CA GLU A 861 6.64 10.97 -32.34
C GLU A 861 6.82 12.07 -31.28
N ALA A 862 5.72 12.69 -30.82
CA ALA A 862 5.79 13.72 -29.79
C ALA A 862 6.31 13.17 -28.46
N VAL A 863 5.88 11.97 -28.06
CA VAL A 863 6.34 11.29 -26.84
C VAL A 863 7.82 10.92 -26.96
N LEU A 864 8.24 10.32 -28.08
CA LEU A 864 9.65 9.99 -28.31
C LEU A 864 10.55 11.23 -28.33
N LYS A 865 10.13 12.28 -29.04
CA LYS A 865 10.86 13.54 -29.13
C LYS A 865 11.02 14.17 -27.75
N ARG A 866 9.93 14.36 -27.02
CA ARG A 866 9.97 14.97 -25.68
C ARG A 866 10.75 14.13 -24.68
N SER A 867 10.61 12.80 -24.75
CA SER A 867 11.39 11.87 -23.91
C SER A 867 12.89 11.95 -24.19
N LYS A 868 13.30 12.14 -25.45
CA LYS A 868 14.73 12.31 -25.82
C LYS A 868 15.27 13.68 -25.45
N GLU A 869 14.50 14.74 -25.65
CA GLU A 869 14.92 16.13 -25.39
C GLU A 869 14.99 16.44 -23.88
N TYR A 870 14.00 16.01 -23.10
CA TYR A 870 13.83 16.42 -21.69
C TYR A 870 13.98 15.27 -20.68
N GLY A 871 13.89 14.02 -21.13
CA GLY A 871 14.15 12.84 -20.30
C GLY A 871 15.64 12.61 -20.01
N GLY A 872 16.54 13.45 -20.52
CA GLY A 872 17.97 13.41 -20.23
C GLY A 872 18.65 12.07 -20.56
N SER A 873 19.90 11.90 -20.08
CA SER A 873 20.66 10.65 -20.15
C SER A 873 20.49 9.76 -18.92
N LYS A 874 19.65 10.18 -17.96
CA LYS A 874 19.36 9.43 -16.74
C LYS A 874 18.63 8.13 -17.11
N ARG A 875 18.96 7.07 -16.38
CA ARG A 875 18.45 5.72 -16.63
C ARG A 875 17.73 5.20 -15.40
N LEU A 876 16.67 4.44 -15.63
CA LEU A 876 15.80 3.86 -14.61
C LEU A 876 15.77 2.34 -14.75
N LEU A 877 15.45 1.64 -13.67
CA LEU A 877 15.01 0.25 -13.79
C LEU A 877 13.56 0.27 -14.30
N ALA A 878 13.29 -0.40 -15.42
CA ALA A 878 12.01 -0.35 -16.13
C ALA A 878 10.75 -0.81 -15.32
N GLN A 879 10.96 -1.28 -14.08
CA GLN A 879 9.97 -1.87 -13.19
C GLN A 879 9.82 -1.16 -11.84
N LEU A 880 10.72 -0.24 -11.52
CA LEU A 880 10.62 0.59 -10.32
C LEU A 880 9.55 1.65 -10.59
N LEU A 881 8.29 1.28 -10.36
CA LEU A 881 7.14 2.14 -10.58
C LEU A 881 6.45 2.37 -9.24
N ASP A 882 6.77 3.47 -8.57
CA ASP A 882 6.00 3.99 -7.46
C ASP A 882 4.80 4.79 -8.01
N GLU A 883 3.89 4.09 -8.68
CA GLU A 883 2.69 4.67 -9.27
C GLU A 883 1.61 4.81 -8.20
N GLU A 884 1.32 6.04 -7.79
CA GLU A 884 0.10 6.34 -7.05
C GLU A 884 -1.08 6.32 -8.02
N GLN A 885 -2.10 5.51 -7.74
CA GLN A 885 -3.23 5.31 -8.66
C GLN A 885 -4.54 5.40 -7.89
N GLN A 886 -5.52 6.15 -8.39
CA GLN A 886 -6.88 6.11 -7.86
C GLN A 886 -7.59 4.86 -8.41
N ARG A 887 -7.94 3.93 -7.51
CA ARG A 887 -8.50 2.63 -7.88
C ARG A 887 -9.90 2.47 -7.30
N GLU A 888 -10.85 2.17 -8.17
CA GLU A 888 -12.22 1.85 -7.80
C GLU A 888 -12.48 0.37 -8.06
N LEU A 889 -12.72 -0.40 -6.99
CA LEU A 889 -12.87 -1.85 -7.05
C LEU A 889 -14.24 -2.24 -7.66
N GLU A 890 -14.25 -3.32 -8.43
CA GLU A 890 -15.51 -3.95 -8.86
C GLU A 890 -16.23 -4.53 -7.64
N GLN A 891 -17.50 -4.19 -7.44
CA GLN A 891 -18.31 -4.78 -6.36
C GLN A 891 -18.62 -6.23 -6.70
N GLU A 892 -18.10 -7.17 -5.92
CA GLU A 892 -18.49 -8.58 -5.95
C GLU A 892 -19.57 -8.84 -4.89
N LEU A 893 -20.53 -9.70 -5.22
CA LEU A 893 -21.41 -10.33 -4.23
C LEU A 893 -20.60 -11.42 -3.53
N GLU A 894 -20.54 -11.40 -2.20
CA GLU A 894 -19.80 -12.39 -1.41
C GLU A 894 -20.29 -13.83 -1.73
N GLU A 895 -19.40 -14.68 -2.26
CA GLU A 895 -19.67 -16.11 -2.43
C GLU A 895 -19.15 -16.88 -1.20
N GLU A 896 -20.07 -17.59 -0.50
CA GLU A 896 -19.73 -18.49 0.59
C GLU A 896 -18.91 -19.69 0.07
N ARG A 897 -17.73 -19.88 0.65
CA ARG A 897 -16.83 -20.98 0.29
C ARG A 897 -17.32 -22.28 0.93
N GLN A 898 -17.87 -23.20 0.14
CA GLN A 898 -18.24 -24.55 0.61
C GLN A 898 -17.00 -25.42 0.83
N VAL A 899 -16.93 -26.07 1.99
CA VAL A 899 -15.89 -27.07 2.32
C VAL A 899 -16.31 -28.41 1.72
N GLU A 900 -15.56 -28.89 0.73
CA GLU A 900 -15.75 -30.23 0.15
C GLU A 900 -15.25 -31.31 1.13
N ARG A 901 -16.16 -32.17 1.58
CA ARG A 901 -15.84 -33.33 2.43
C ARG A 901 -15.53 -34.54 1.55
N PRO A 902 -14.76 -35.54 2.05
CA PRO A 902 -14.56 -36.78 1.32
C PRO A 902 -15.90 -37.46 0.95
N PRO A 903 -15.96 -38.19 -0.17
CA PRO A 903 -17.16 -38.92 -0.58
C PRO A 903 -17.59 -39.94 0.48
N SER A 904 -18.89 -40.24 0.52
CA SER A 904 -19.46 -41.26 1.42
C SER A 904 -19.01 -42.66 0.99
N VAL A 905 -18.52 -43.47 1.94
CA VAL A 905 -18.00 -44.82 1.69
C VAL A 905 -18.61 -45.85 2.64
N HIS A 906 -18.60 -47.13 2.26
CA HIS A 906 -19.12 -48.22 3.09
C HIS A 906 -18.03 -48.80 4.03
N PRO A 907 -18.27 -48.89 5.35
CA PRO A 907 -17.31 -49.45 6.29
C PRO A 907 -17.25 -50.98 6.20
N CYS A 908 -16.06 -51.57 6.37
CA CYS A 908 -15.91 -53.03 6.47
C CYS A 908 -16.54 -53.58 7.75
N VAL A 909 -17.12 -54.79 7.67
CA VAL A 909 -17.53 -55.57 8.86
C VAL A 909 -16.28 -56.08 9.59
N PRO A 910 -16.07 -55.72 10.87
CA PRO A 910 -14.86 -56.09 11.60
C PRO A 910 -14.81 -57.59 11.93
N ILE A 911 -13.62 -58.17 11.91
CA ILE A 911 -13.36 -59.59 12.18
C ILE A 911 -12.41 -59.72 13.37
N LEU A 912 -12.74 -60.51 14.38
CA LEU A 912 -11.81 -60.81 15.47
C LEU A 912 -11.14 -62.18 15.22
N HIS A 913 -9.86 -62.17 14.90
CA HIS A 913 -9.07 -63.39 14.72
C HIS A 913 -8.71 -64.04 16.06
N LYS A 914 -8.85 -65.37 16.18
CA LYS A 914 -8.50 -66.12 17.40
C LYS A 914 -7.00 -66.04 17.72
N GLU A 915 -6.17 -65.85 16.71
CA GLU A 915 -4.72 -65.68 16.84
C GLU A 915 -4.36 -64.40 17.60
N ILE A 916 -5.21 -63.36 17.57
CA ILE A 916 -5.03 -62.14 18.39
C ILE A 916 -5.18 -62.48 19.86
N GLU A 917 -6.17 -63.30 20.20
CA GLU A 917 -6.45 -63.75 21.57
C GLU A 917 -5.29 -64.61 22.12
N ARG A 918 -4.73 -65.48 21.27
CA ARG A 918 -3.54 -66.30 21.62
C ARG A 918 -2.30 -65.47 21.99
N LEU A 919 -2.22 -64.19 21.61
CA LEU A 919 -1.11 -63.33 22.03
C LEU A 919 -1.03 -63.16 23.55
N ALA A 920 -2.17 -63.27 24.26
CA ALA A 920 -2.23 -63.14 25.71
C ALA A 920 -1.74 -64.39 26.47
N ASP A 921 -1.70 -65.56 25.83
CA ASP A 921 -1.29 -66.80 26.49
C ASP A 921 0.23 -66.95 26.51
N GLU A 922 0.82 -66.73 27.68
CA GLU A 922 2.26 -66.86 27.85
C GLU A 922 2.76 -68.31 27.91
N HIS A 923 1.87 -69.30 28.05
CA HIS A 923 2.21 -70.71 28.13
C HIS A 923 2.12 -71.43 26.78
N ASP A 924 1.48 -70.80 25.78
CA ASP A 924 1.47 -71.25 24.39
C ASP A 924 2.83 -70.97 23.73
N ASP A 925 3.17 -71.79 22.72
CA ASP A 925 4.38 -71.59 21.92
C ASP A 925 4.31 -70.22 21.22
N MET A 926 5.46 -69.55 21.13
CA MET A 926 5.53 -68.24 20.50
C MET A 926 5.04 -68.32 19.05
N LEU A 927 4.01 -67.54 18.72
CA LEU A 927 3.44 -67.52 17.39
C LEU A 927 4.50 -67.05 16.38
N ASN A 928 4.69 -67.84 15.32
CA ASN A 928 5.49 -67.40 14.19
C ASN A 928 4.65 -66.47 13.29
N LEU A 929 4.75 -65.17 13.54
CA LEU A 929 3.96 -64.13 12.84
C LEU A 929 4.11 -64.19 11.31
N ASN A 930 5.28 -64.61 10.80
CA ASN A 930 5.53 -64.78 9.37
C ASN A 930 4.67 -65.87 8.72
N GLN A 931 4.24 -66.89 9.47
CA GLN A 931 3.42 -67.99 8.97
C GLN A 931 1.92 -67.67 9.01
N LEU A 932 1.52 -66.64 9.77
CA LEU A 932 0.13 -66.23 9.99
C LEU A 932 -0.24 -64.98 9.18
N THR A 933 0.08 -64.98 7.89
CA THR A 933 -0.10 -63.80 7.01
C THR A 933 -1.57 -63.39 6.79
N SER A 934 -2.53 -64.24 7.12
CA SER A 934 -3.96 -63.90 7.12
C SER A 934 -4.36 -62.98 8.29
N VAL A 935 -3.55 -62.91 9.35
CA VAL A 935 -3.81 -62.14 10.56
C VAL A 935 -2.76 -61.05 10.78
N PHE A 936 -1.49 -61.35 10.57
CA PHE A 936 -0.38 -60.42 10.82
C PHE A 936 0.34 -60.05 9.53
N ARG A 937 0.67 -58.77 9.40
CA ARG A 937 1.45 -58.24 8.27
C ARG A 937 2.56 -57.30 8.77
N PRO A 938 3.68 -57.16 8.04
CA PRO A 938 4.69 -56.15 8.36
C PRO A 938 4.10 -54.74 8.33
N LEU A 939 4.68 -53.81 9.11
CA LEU A 939 4.18 -52.44 9.25
C LEU A 939 3.89 -51.71 7.92
N ALA A 940 4.76 -51.91 6.91
CA ALA A 940 4.59 -51.29 5.59
C ALA A 940 3.24 -51.63 4.92
N TYR A 941 2.63 -52.77 5.27
CA TYR A 941 1.34 -53.19 4.72
C TYR A 941 0.20 -52.25 5.11
N ALA A 942 0.35 -51.48 6.20
CA ALA A 942 -0.63 -50.48 6.64
C ALA A 942 -0.85 -49.37 5.59
N LEU A 943 0.12 -49.16 4.69
CA LEU A 943 0.07 -48.14 3.65
C LEU A 943 -0.45 -48.68 2.32
N VAL A 944 -0.65 -50.00 2.17
CA VAL A 944 -1.10 -50.59 0.91
C VAL A 944 -2.50 -50.08 0.55
N GLY A 945 -2.67 -49.64 -0.70
CA GLY A 945 -3.92 -49.02 -1.19
C GLY A 945 -4.02 -47.51 -0.92
N THR A 946 -2.99 -46.90 -0.32
CA THR A 946 -2.86 -45.44 -0.14
C THR A 946 -1.83 -44.88 -1.13
N THR A 947 -1.83 -43.57 -1.37
CA THR A 947 -0.74 -42.91 -2.11
C THR A 947 0.59 -42.95 -1.36
N PHE A 948 0.59 -43.27 -0.05
CA PHE A 948 1.80 -43.45 0.74
C PHE A 948 2.61 -44.70 0.34
N SER A 949 1.97 -45.77 -0.15
CA SER A 949 2.70 -46.97 -0.60
C SER A 949 3.57 -46.72 -1.82
N GLN A 950 3.28 -45.67 -2.60
CA GLN A 950 4.08 -45.30 -3.77
C GLN A 950 5.32 -44.48 -3.42
N ILE A 951 5.32 -43.81 -2.26
CA ILE A 951 6.39 -42.89 -1.84
C ILE A 951 7.19 -43.40 -0.63
N CYS A 952 6.73 -44.46 0.04
CA CYS A 952 7.43 -45.12 1.14
C CYS A 952 8.04 -46.44 0.63
N GLU A 953 9.33 -46.65 0.85
CA GLU A 953 10.00 -47.92 0.54
C GLU A 953 9.48 -49.04 1.46
N HIS A 954 9.10 -50.20 0.90
CA HIS A 954 8.43 -51.27 1.66
C HIS A 954 9.32 -51.96 2.72
N ASN A 955 10.65 -52.01 2.52
CA ASN A 955 11.58 -52.80 3.35
C ASN A 955 12.38 -51.96 4.37
N VAL A 956 11.96 -50.72 4.65
CA VAL A 956 12.70 -49.78 5.51
C VAL A 956 12.37 -49.89 7.00
N TRP A 957 11.22 -50.48 7.34
CA TRP A 957 10.79 -50.69 8.72
C TRP A 957 11.51 -51.89 9.35
N ARG A 958 11.56 -51.93 10.68
CA ARG A 958 12.07 -53.12 11.38
C ARG A 958 11.17 -54.34 11.20
N GLU A 959 11.81 -55.51 11.10
CA GLU A 959 11.14 -56.83 10.99
C GLU A 959 10.33 -57.18 12.24
N ASN A 960 10.53 -56.46 13.35
CA ASN A 960 9.75 -56.64 14.57
C ASN A 960 8.55 -55.71 14.70
N LEU A 961 8.24 -54.90 13.68
CA LEU A 961 7.04 -54.05 13.63
C LEU A 961 5.98 -54.64 12.70
N TRP A 962 4.80 -54.87 13.26
CA TRP A 962 3.70 -55.58 12.64
C TRP A 962 2.38 -54.81 12.78
N ILE A 963 1.41 -55.17 11.96
CA ILE A 963 0.00 -54.78 12.09
C ILE A 963 -0.87 -56.04 12.08
N SER A 964 -2.06 -55.96 12.66
CA SER A 964 -3.14 -56.87 12.30
C SER A 964 -3.72 -56.51 10.93
N THR A 965 -4.27 -57.49 10.20
CA THR A 965 -4.99 -57.23 8.94
C THR A 965 -6.20 -56.32 9.16
N GLU A 966 -6.85 -56.42 10.31
CA GLU A 966 -7.97 -55.54 10.69
C GLU A 966 -7.55 -54.10 10.97
N PHE A 967 -6.29 -53.83 11.30
CA PHE A 967 -5.80 -52.46 11.45
C PHE A 967 -5.94 -51.65 10.16
N GLN A 968 -5.67 -52.28 9.01
CA GLN A 968 -5.79 -51.67 7.68
C GLN A 968 -7.23 -51.70 7.14
N ARG A 969 -8.01 -52.73 7.48
CA ARG A 969 -9.36 -52.95 6.96
C ARG A 969 -10.37 -51.99 7.60
N VAL A 970 -10.56 -50.83 6.97
CA VAL A 970 -11.46 -49.76 7.44
C VAL A 970 -12.72 -49.66 6.56
N ILE A 971 -12.56 -49.72 5.24
CA ILE A 971 -13.65 -49.52 4.25
C ILE A 971 -13.62 -50.60 3.17
N GLU A 972 -14.76 -50.80 2.50
CA GLU A 972 -14.89 -51.67 1.32
C GLU A 972 -14.32 -50.96 0.09
N THR A 973 -13.12 -51.33 -0.37
CA THR A 973 -12.41 -50.61 -1.43
C THR A 973 -12.98 -50.91 -2.83
N VAL A 974 -13.65 -49.92 -3.45
CA VAL A 974 -14.07 -49.95 -4.86
C VAL A 974 -13.47 -48.76 -5.62
N GLY A 975 -12.16 -48.81 -5.91
CA GLY A 975 -11.46 -47.75 -6.66
C GLY A 975 -11.15 -46.46 -5.89
N GLU A 976 -11.45 -46.42 -4.59
CA GLU A 976 -11.23 -45.27 -3.71
C GLU A 976 -9.83 -45.29 -3.07
N SER A 977 -9.23 -44.11 -2.88
CA SER A 977 -7.96 -43.98 -2.15
C SER A 977 -8.18 -44.20 -0.65
N LEU A 978 -7.36 -45.06 -0.04
CA LEU A 978 -7.38 -45.28 1.41
C LEU A 978 -6.76 -44.12 2.22
N ASP A 979 -6.21 -43.08 1.57
CA ASP A 979 -5.54 -41.96 2.25
C ASP A 979 -6.42 -41.40 3.39
N PRO A 980 -7.66 -40.89 3.17
CA PRO A 980 -8.48 -40.29 4.22
C PRO A 980 -8.86 -41.25 5.35
N PHE A 981 -8.75 -42.55 5.11
CA PHE A 981 -9.18 -43.63 6.00
C PHE A 981 -8.03 -44.33 6.71
N LEU A 982 -6.78 -43.85 6.56
CA LEU A 982 -5.61 -44.41 7.23
C LEU A 982 -5.78 -44.37 8.76
N ARG A 983 -5.96 -45.54 9.39
CA ARG A 983 -6.27 -45.64 10.82
C ARG A 983 -5.16 -45.07 11.71
N PRO A 984 -5.46 -44.22 12.71
CA PRO A 984 -4.46 -43.72 13.65
C PRO A 984 -3.98 -44.84 14.58
N PRO A 985 -2.66 -45.03 14.75
CA PRO A 985 -2.10 -46.09 15.57
C PRO A 985 -2.22 -45.76 17.06
N ARG A 986 -3.32 -46.18 17.69
CA ARG A 986 -3.62 -45.89 19.10
C ARG A 986 -3.30 -47.02 20.08
N TRP A 987 -3.28 -48.25 19.60
CA TRP A 987 -3.08 -49.44 20.42
C TRP A 987 -1.96 -50.29 19.85
N ILE A 988 -1.01 -50.62 20.71
CA ILE A 988 0.08 -51.54 20.39
C ILE A 988 0.11 -52.68 21.40
N VAL A 989 0.37 -53.89 20.93
CA VAL A 989 0.79 -54.98 21.80
C VAL A 989 2.30 -55.18 21.62
N VAL A 990 3.02 -55.13 22.72
CA VAL A 990 4.41 -55.58 22.82
C VAL A 990 4.34 -57.07 23.09
N TYR A 991 4.56 -57.91 22.08
CA TYR A 991 4.46 -59.36 22.17
C TYR A 991 5.82 -59.96 22.54
N ARG A 992 5.85 -60.72 23.65
CA ARG A 992 7.05 -61.39 24.19
C ARG A 992 8.30 -60.50 24.34
N ASN A 993 8.14 -59.19 24.51
CA ASN A 993 9.21 -58.18 24.48
C ASN A 993 10.06 -58.19 23.19
N GLN A 994 9.59 -58.83 22.13
CA GLN A 994 10.33 -58.99 20.86
C GLN A 994 9.66 -58.23 19.70
N HIS A 995 8.33 -58.27 19.61
CA HIS A 995 7.57 -57.66 18.52
C HIS A 995 6.63 -56.57 19.00
N ILE A 996 6.36 -55.57 18.15
CA ILE A 996 5.30 -54.58 18.35
C ILE A 996 4.26 -54.79 17.24
N ILE A 997 3.00 -54.96 17.63
CA ILE A 997 1.88 -55.16 16.70
C ILE A 997 0.84 -54.06 16.90
N PHE A 998 0.50 -53.32 15.85
CA PHE A 998 -0.62 -52.36 15.87
C PHE A 998 -1.95 -53.08 15.70
N LEU A 999 -2.91 -52.72 16.55
CA LEU A 999 -4.23 -53.36 16.62
C LEU A 999 -5.36 -52.38 16.35
N SER A 1000 -6.49 -52.90 15.88
CA SER A 1000 -7.77 -52.19 15.91
C SER A 1000 -8.26 -51.96 17.35
N ALA A 1001 -9.19 -51.02 17.53
CA ALA A 1001 -9.81 -50.79 18.84
C ALA A 1001 -10.59 -52.03 19.33
N LEU A 1002 -11.21 -52.78 18.41
CA LEU A 1002 -11.92 -54.02 18.71
C LEU A 1002 -10.98 -55.11 19.22
N GLU A 1003 -9.88 -55.37 18.48
CA GLU A 1003 -8.85 -56.34 18.85
C GLU A 1003 -8.18 -55.97 20.17
N ALA A 1004 -7.83 -54.70 20.35
CA ALA A 1004 -7.26 -54.21 21.59
C ALA A 1004 -8.20 -54.42 22.78
N ASN A 1005 -9.50 -54.18 22.62
CA ASN A 1005 -10.49 -54.39 23.68
C ASN A 1005 -10.64 -55.87 24.06
N SER A 1006 -10.66 -56.79 23.09
CA SER A 1006 -10.69 -58.23 23.38
C SER A 1006 -9.41 -58.67 24.13
N LEU A 1007 -8.25 -58.30 23.58
CA LEU A 1007 -6.95 -58.65 24.16
C LEU A 1007 -6.77 -58.07 25.57
N MET A 1008 -7.29 -56.86 25.82
CA MET A 1008 -7.28 -56.22 27.13
C MET A 1008 -7.97 -57.08 28.19
N GLY A 1009 -9.17 -57.58 27.90
CA GLY A 1009 -9.93 -58.44 28.82
C GLY A 1009 -9.19 -59.75 29.14
N GLN A 1010 -8.55 -60.35 28.13
CA GLN A 1010 -7.81 -61.59 28.29
C GLN A 1010 -6.51 -61.42 29.08
N LEU A 1011 -5.72 -60.40 28.76
CA LEU A 1011 -4.50 -60.07 29.51
C LEU A 1011 -4.80 -59.75 30.98
N GLN A 1012 -5.91 -59.05 31.25
CA GLN A 1012 -6.37 -58.79 32.62
C GLN A 1012 -6.76 -60.10 33.33
N PHE A 1013 -7.63 -60.91 32.72
CA PHE A 1013 -8.11 -62.17 33.28
C PHE A 1013 -6.97 -63.13 33.63
N LEU A 1014 -6.02 -63.32 32.70
CA LEU A 1014 -4.85 -64.18 32.91
C LEU A 1014 -3.92 -63.62 34.00
N SER A 1015 -3.73 -62.31 34.08
CA SER A 1015 -2.92 -61.69 35.14
C SER A 1015 -3.48 -61.92 36.55
N TYR A 1016 -4.81 -61.89 36.70
CA TYR A 1016 -5.49 -62.16 37.98
C TYR A 1016 -5.40 -63.65 38.36
N LYS A 1017 -5.54 -64.56 37.39
CA LYS A 1017 -5.50 -66.01 37.62
C LYS A 1017 -4.12 -66.53 38.06
N HIS A 1018 -3.03 -65.88 37.62
CA HIS A 1018 -1.64 -66.31 37.88
C HIS A 1018 -0.92 -65.50 38.98
N HIS A 1019 -1.65 -64.82 39.87
CA HIS A 1019 -1.14 -64.16 41.08
C HIS A 1019 0.02 -63.15 40.91
N PHE A 1020 0.15 -62.46 39.77
CA PHE A 1020 1.16 -61.40 39.53
C PHE A 1020 2.62 -61.78 39.89
N GLN A 1021 2.99 -63.07 39.91
CA GLN A 1021 4.32 -63.49 40.42
C GLN A 1021 5.46 -63.28 39.41
N LYS A 1022 5.16 -63.04 38.13
CA LYS A 1022 6.15 -62.81 37.06
C LYS A 1022 5.68 -61.66 36.15
N LEU A 1023 6.62 -60.78 35.74
CA LEU A 1023 6.34 -59.71 34.78
C LEU A 1023 5.94 -60.35 33.45
N SER A 1024 4.77 -59.98 32.93
CA SER A 1024 4.33 -60.43 31.61
C SER A 1024 5.26 -59.87 30.54
N THR A 1025 5.71 -60.77 29.67
CA THR A 1025 6.44 -60.47 28.45
C THR A 1025 5.54 -59.96 27.33
N THR A 1026 4.21 -60.15 27.42
CA THR A 1026 3.24 -59.56 26.49
C THR A 1026 2.44 -58.45 27.16
N THR A 1027 2.51 -57.23 26.63
CA THR A 1027 1.78 -56.08 27.20
C THR A 1027 1.03 -55.29 26.14
N LEU A 1028 -0.24 -54.98 26.41
CA LEU A 1028 -1.04 -54.04 25.63
C LEU A 1028 -0.79 -52.61 26.15
N ARG A 1029 -0.50 -51.67 25.25
CA ARG A 1029 -0.15 -50.29 25.59
C ARG A 1029 -0.88 -49.31 24.67
N SER A 1030 -1.22 -48.15 25.23
CA SER A 1030 -1.74 -47.02 24.45
C SER A 1030 -0.61 -46.20 23.84
N LEU A 1031 -0.82 -45.69 22.63
CA LEU A 1031 0.12 -44.85 21.90
C LEU A 1031 -0.58 -43.55 21.47
N LEU A 1032 -0.02 -42.40 21.83
CA LEU A 1032 -0.47 -41.09 21.34
C LEU A 1032 0.68 -40.33 20.70
N PRO A 1033 0.46 -39.62 19.58
CA PRO A 1033 1.51 -38.80 19.01
C PRO A 1033 1.80 -37.61 19.92
N ARG A 1034 3.07 -37.24 20.05
CA ARG A 1034 3.47 -36.04 20.79
C ARG A 1034 3.26 -34.80 19.92
N THR A 1035 2.04 -34.26 19.94
CA THR A 1035 1.65 -33.07 19.15
C THR A 1035 1.87 -31.76 19.89
N LYS A 1036 2.10 -31.82 21.21
CA LYS A 1036 2.48 -30.70 22.09
C LYS A 1036 3.74 -31.07 22.90
N ARG A 1037 4.51 -30.07 23.33
CA ARG A 1037 5.83 -30.26 23.98
C ARG A 1037 5.75 -31.18 25.21
N ASP A 1038 4.77 -30.95 26.09
CA ASP A 1038 4.63 -31.68 27.36
C ASP A 1038 3.68 -32.90 27.28
N GLN A 1039 3.30 -33.32 26.07
CA GLN A 1039 2.41 -34.45 25.89
C GLN A 1039 3.16 -35.78 26.06
N SER A 1040 2.65 -36.67 26.91
CA SER A 1040 3.16 -38.04 27.01
C SER A 1040 2.68 -38.90 25.83
N ILE A 1041 3.56 -39.76 25.32
CA ILE A 1041 3.26 -40.75 24.27
C ILE A 1041 2.54 -42.00 24.82
N LEU A 1042 2.35 -42.10 26.14
CA LEU A 1042 1.65 -43.15 26.89
C LEU A 1042 2.22 -44.58 26.81
N MET A 1043 3.00 -44.89 25.77
CA MET A 1043 3.48 -46.26 25.48
C MET A 1043 4.44 -46.87 26.52
N ASN A 1044 5.00 -46.05 27.41
CA ASN A 1044 5.85 -46.52 28.51
C ASN A 1044 5.28 -46.13 29.88
N THR A 1045 4.02 -45.68 29.94
CA THR A 1045 3.36 -45.31 31.19
C THR A 1045 2.90 -46.58 31.92
N PRO A 1046 3.50 -46.94 33.08
CA PRO A 1046 3.24 -48.23 33.73
C PRO A 1046 1.77 -48.42 34.15
N THR A 1047 1.09 -47.33 34.52
CA THR A 1047 -0.33 -47.33 34.92
C THR A 1047 -1.31 -47.52 33.77
N LEU A 1048 -0.86 -47.33 32.52
CA LEU A 1048 -1.65 -47.51 31.30
C LEU A 1048 -1.23 -48.74 30.49
N THR A 1049 -0.32 -49.54 31.05
CA THR A 1049 0.13 -50.81 30.48
C THR A 1049 -0.76 -51.93 31.03
N ILE A 1050 -1.15 -52.88 30.18
CA ILE A 1050 -2.02 -54.00 30.56
C ILE A 1050 -1.31 -55.32 30.22
N PRO A 1051 -1.06 -56.20 31.22
CA PRO A 1051 -1.34 -56.00 32.64
C PRO A 1051 -0.46 -54.90 33.27
N PRO A 1052 -0.90 -54.23 34.36
CA PRO A 1052 -0.15 -53.14 34.99
C PRO A 1052 1.24 -53.57 35.47
N SER A 1053 2.26 -52.83 35.05
CA SER A 1053 3.66 -53.12 35.38
C SER A 1053 4.10 -52.48 36.71
N ILE A 1054 3.27 -52.57 37.76
CA ILE A 1054 3.57 -51.94 39.06
C ILE A 1054 4.60 -52.80 39.81
N VAL A 1055 5.81 -52.27 39.96
CA VAL A 1055 6.92 -52.91 40.69
C VAL A 1055 6.52 -53.07 42.17
N ARG A 1056 6.21 -54.29 42.60
CA ARG A 1056 6.22 -54.65 44.02
C ARG A 1056 7.53 -55.37 44.34
N THR A 1057 8.39 -54.66 45.07
CA THR A 1057 9.43 -55.17 45.99
C THR A 1057 10.61 -56.01 45.47
N CYS A 1058 10.70 -56.41 44.19
CA CYS A 1058 11.80 -57.30 43.75
C CYS A 1058 12.52 -56.82 42.48
N GLY A 1059 13.16 -55.65 42.48
CA GLY A 1059 14.29 -55.26 41.59
C GLY A 1059 14.21 -55.48 40.05
N ALA A 1060 13.13 -56.01 39.50
CA ALA A 1060 13.00 -56.40 38.11
C ALA A 1060 12.52 -55.21 37.28
N ALA A 1061 13.36 -54.75 36.36
CA ALA A 1061 13.04 -53.63 35.47
C ALA A 1061 11.92 -54.01 34.50
N THR A 1062 10.88 -53.17 34.44
CA THR A 1062 9.82 -53.27 33.43
C THR A 1062 10.42 -53.08 32.04
N PHE A 1063 10.02 -53.91 31.05
CA PHE A 1063 10.51 -53.78 29.69
C PHE A 1063 10.14 -52.41 29.10
N SER A 1064 11.15 -51.55 28.93
CA SER A 1064 11.03 -50.29 28.20
C SER A 1064 11.34 -50.55 26.74
N ILE A 1065 10.48 -50.05 25.84
CA ILE A 1065 10.72 -50.17 24.40
C ILE A 1065 12.01 -49.40 24.06
N PRO A 1066 13.01 -49.99 23.37
CA PRO A 1066 14.23 -49.30 22.99
C PRO A 1066 13.95 -48.06 22.14
N VAL A 1067 14.73 -46.98 22.33
CA VAL A 1067 14.57 -45.70 21.58
C VAL A 1067 14.59 -45.94 20.07
N GLU A 1068 15.37 -46.92 19.62
CA GLU A 1068 15.46 -47.36 18.24
C GLU A 1068 14.12 -47.82 17.65
N TRP A 1069 13.26 -48.43 18.47
CA TRP A 1069 11.93 -48.88 18.05
C TRP A 1069 10.93 -47.73 18.20
N GLN A 1070 11.05 -46.93 19.26
CA GLN A 1070 10.17 -45.79 19.52
C GLN A 1070 10.17 -44.78 18.37
N VAL A 1071 11.33 -44.48 17.79
CA VAL A 1071 11.46 -43.50 16.69
C VAL A 1071 10.65 -43.90 15.46
N GLU A 1072 10.64 -45.18 15.08
CA GLU A 1072 9.82 -45.66 13.95
C GLU A 1072 8.32 -45.49 14.25
N LEU A 1073 7.91 -45.68 15.51
CA LEU A 1073 6.54 -45.36 15.95
C LEU A 1073 6.26 -43.85 15.90
N PHE A 1074 7.22 -43.00 16.24
CA PHE A 1074 7.07 -41.53 16.18
C PHE A 1074 6.83 -41.06 14.75
N ILE A 1075 7.59 -41.61 13.79
CA ILE A 1075 7.42 -41.34 12.35
C ILE A 1075 6.04 -41.81 11.90
N PHE A 1076 5.66 -43.05 12.20
CA PHE A 1076 4.41 -43.64 11.73
C PHE A 1076 3.14 -42.99 12.34
N ASN A 1077 3.23 -42.53 13.59
CA ASN A 1077 2.14 -41.87 14.30
C ASN A 1077 2.07 -40.34 14.05
N GLY A 1078 3.09 -39.74 13.43
CA GLY A 1078 3.12 -38.31 13.12
C GLY A 1078 3.43 -37.39 14.31
N SER A 1079 4.32 -37.82 15.23
CA SER A 1079 4.75 -37.02 16.38
C SER A 1079 5.55 -35.78 15.95
N LEU A 1080 5.44 -34.68 16.70
CA LEU A 1080 6.05 -33.39 16.38
C LEU A 1080 7.16 -32.95 17.35
N TYR A 1081 7.13 -33.46 18.58
CA TYR A 1081 8.09 -33.10 19.63
C TYR A 1081 8.83 -34.31 20.21
N PHE A 1082 9.99 -34.03 20.80
CA PHE A 1082 10.87 -34.97 21.49
C PHE A 1082 11.05 -34.55 22.94
N GLU A 1083 11.21 -35.51 23.83
CA GLU A 1083 11.44 -35.31 25.27
C GLU A 1083 12.93 -35.34 25.61
N THR A 1084 13.73 -36.09 24.85
CA THR A 1084 15.18 -36.22 25.10
C THR A 1084 16.02 -36.05 23.84
N ALA A 1085 17.27 -35.60 24.01
CA ALA A 1085 18.21 -35.43 22.90
C ALA A 1085 18.50 -36.76 22.19
N ASN A 1086 18.37 -37.87 22.90
CA ASN A 1086 18.51 -39.21 22.36
C ASN A 1086 17.37 -39.56 21.40
N GLU A 1087 16.11 -39.20 21.70
CA GLU A 1087 14.99 -39.37 20.77
C GLU A 1087 15.23 -38.56 19.48
N GLN A 1088 15.62 -37.30 19.60
CA GLN A 1088 15.90 -36.42 18.46
C GLN A 1088 17.06 -36.96 17.60
N LYS A 1089 18.16 -37.39 18.22
CA LYS A 1089 19.31 -37.99 17.51
C LYS A 1089 18.92 -39.29 16.81
N ALA A 1090 18.19 -40.17 17.48
CA ALA A 1090 17.74 -41.43 16.91
C ALA A 1090 16.76 -41.22 15.74
N TYR A 1091 15.89 -40.19 15.82
CA TYR A 1091 15.02 -39.76 14.72
C TYR A 1091 15.81 -39.36 13.47
N CYS A 1092 16.83 -38.50 13.63
CA CYS A 1092 17.73 -38.14 12.53
C CYS A 1092 18.48 -39.36 11.96
N GLN A 1093 19.01 -40.24 12.83
CA GLN A 1093 19.71 -41.45 12.37
C GLN A 1093 18.80 -42.44 11.62
N CYS A 1094 17.53 -42.56 12.02
CA CYS A 1094 16.55 -43.43 11.36
C CYS A 1094 16.22 -42.95 9.94
N LEU A 1095 16.03 -41.64 9.76
CA LEU A 1095 15.74 -41.01 8.47
C LEU A 1095 16.99 -40.72 7.61
N GLY A 1096 18.19 -40.91 8.16
CA GLY A 1096 19.45 -40.63 7.47
C GLY A 1096 19.72 -39.13 7.28
N LEU A 1097 19.33 -38.32 8.27
CA LEU A 1097 19.45 -36.87 8.23
C LEU A 1097 20.64 -36.38 9.08
N CYS A 1098 21.36 -35.39 8.56
CA CYS A 1098 22.39 -34.61 9.26
C CYS A 1098 22.00 -33.11 9.28
N PRO A 1099 21.05 -32.71 10.15
CA PRO A 1099 20.62 -31.31 10.30
C PRO A 1099 21.62 -30.48 11.11
N LYS A 1100 21.59 -29.15 10.94
CA LYS A 1100 22.40 -28.18 11.70
C LYS A 1100 22.01 -28.18 13.20
N PRO A 1101 22.93 -27.87 14.14
CA PRO A 1101 24.35 -27.59 13.92
C PRO A 1101 25.12 -28.86 13.53
N ARG A 1102 26.06 -28.70 12.58
CA ARG A 1102 26.95 -29.77 12.09
C ARG A 1102 28.34 -29.62 12.70
N SER A 1103 29.01 -30.74 12.92
CA SER A 1103 30.44 -30.79 13.22
C SER A 1103 31.27 -30.34 12.01
N ILE A 1104 32.55 -30.05 12.24
CA ILE A 1104 33.49 -29.66 11.16
C ILE A 1104 33.57 -30.75 10.06
N ILE A 1105 33.43 -32.02 10.44
CA ILE A 1105 33.48 -33.17 9.52
C ILE A 1105 32.21 -33.22 8.66
N GLU A 1106 31.05 -33.10 9.30
CA GLU A 1106 29.75 -33.07 8.63
C GLU A 1106 29.62 -31.84 7.71
N GLU A 1107 30.14 -30.68 8.10
CA GLU A 1107 30.12 -29.48 7.27
C GLU A 1107 31.01 -29.64 6.02
N ARG A 1108 32.19 -30.26 6.15
CA ARG A 1108 33.02 -30.61 4.97
C ARG A 1108 32.31 -31.60 4.05
N ALA A 1109 31.57 -32.56 4.60
CA ALA A 1109 30.79 -33.51 3.82
C ALA A 1109 29.63 -32.81 3.08
N PHE A 1110 28.97 -31.86 3.73
CA PHE A 1110 27.93 -31.03 3.11
C PHE A 1110 28.48 -30.22 1.91
N GLU A 1111 29.63 -29.57 2.07
CA GLU A 1111 30.27 -28.81 0.99
C GLU A 1111 30.75 -29.69 -0.17
N ARG A 1112 31.11 -30.95 0.09
CA ARG A 1112 31.43 -31.95 -0.96
C ARG A 1112 30.20 -32.50 -1.70
N GLY A 1113 29.00 -32.11 -1.29
CA GLY A 1113 27.76 -32.64 -1.83
C GLY A 1113 27.42 -34.05 -1.36
N TRP A 1114 28.00 -34.50 -0.23
CA TRP A 1114 27.69 -35.80 0.36
C TRP A 1114 26.44 -35.77 1.23
N ILE A 1115 26.08 -34.58 1.71
CA ILE A 1115 24.85 -34.27 2.44
C ILE A 1115 24.04 -33.30 1.57
N ASP A 1116 22.74 -33.56 1.43
CA ASP A 1116 21.80 -32.72 0.71
C ASP A 1116 21.37 -31.49 1.52
N ALA A 1117 20.73 -30.51 0.86
CA ALA A 1117 20.30 -29.26 1.48
C ALA A 1117 19.24 -29.45 2.59
N ASP A 1118 18.45 -30.51 2.49
CA ASP A 1118 17.49 -30.92 3.53
C ASP A 1118 18.12 -31.82 4.61
N GLY A 1119 19.42 -32.05 4.52
CA GLY A 1119 20.21 -32.84 5.45
C GLY A 1119 20.27 -34.33 5.12
N PHE A 1120 19.61 -34.82 4.07
CA PHE A 1120 19.66 -36.25 3.75
C PHE A 1120 21.03 -36.69 3.24
N VAL A 1121 21.44 -37.91 3.61
CA VAL A 1121 22.70 -38.52 3.17
C VAL A 1121 22.36 -39.78 2.39
N GLU A 1122 22.44 -39.72 1.06
CA GLU A 1122 21.99 -40.82 0.19
C GLU A 1122 22.91 -42.05 0.27
N LYS A 1123 24.22 -41.87 0.02
CA LYS A 1123 25.13 -43.01 -0.14
C LYS A 1123 25.56 -43.64 1.20
N PRO A 1124 25.57 -44.98 1.33
CA PRO A 1124 26.01 -45.67 2.54
C PRO A 1124 27.43 -45.35 3.00
N GLU A 1125 28.35 -45.12 2.07
CA GLU A 1125 29.74 -44.73 2.37
C GLU A 1125 29.82 -43.35 3.03
N HIS A 1126 29.02 -42.39 2.55
CA HIS A 1126 28.92 -41.06 3.15
C HIS A 1126 28.26 -41.12 4.52
N ARG A 1127 27.22 -41.95 4.68
CA ARG A 1127 26.57 -42.18 5.99
C ARG A 1127 27.55 -42.66 7.04
N ARG A 1128 28.46 -43.59 6.69
CA ARG A 1128 29.53 -44.05 7.60
C ARG A 1128 30.48 -42.92 7.97
N TYR A 1129 30.83 -42.05 7.02
CA TYR A 1129 31.69 -40.89 7.25
C TYR A 1129 31.10 -39.89 8.26
N VAL A 1130 29.77 -39.71 8.25
CA VAL A 1130 29.05 -38.81 9.18
C VAL A 1130 28.37 -39.54 10.34
N GLU A 1131 28.82 -40.76 10.66
CA GLU A 1131 28.32 -41.55 11.81
C GLU A 1131 26.80 -41.85 11.81
N ILE A 1132 26.18 -41.92 10.62
CA ILE A 1132 24.80 -42.37 10.42
C ILE A 1132 24.80 -43.88 10.16
N HIS A 1133 24.48 -44.67 11.18
CA HIS A 1133 24.53 -46.14 11.08
C HIS A 1133 23.16 -46.83 11.03
N ARG A 1134 22.07 -46.09 11.28
CA ARG A 1134 20.72 -46.68 11.51
C ARG A 1134 19.71 -46.40 10.41
N CYS A 1135 20.09 -45.69 9.35
CA CYS A 1135 19.20 -45.38 8.25
C CYS A 1135 19.02 -46.59 7.33
N ARG A 1136 17.76 -47.03 7.17
CA ARG A 1136 17.37 -48.13 6.28
C ARG A 1136 16.83 -47.64 4.93
N PHE A 1137 16.46 -46.36 4.83
CA PHE A 1137 15.98 -45.77 3.59
C PHE A 1137 17.09 -45.70 2.55
N THR A 1138 16.81 -46.09 1.32
CA THR A 1138 17.75 -45.98 0.20
C THR A 1138 17.60 -44.67 -0.55
N SER A 1139 16.40 -44.08 -0.51
CA SER A 1139 16.03 -42.78 -1.06
C SER A 1139 15.61 -41.79 0.03
N ASN A 1140 15.45 -40.51 -0.32
CA ASN A 1140 15.13 -39.46 0.65
C ASN A 1140 13.70 -39.60 1.21
N PRO A 1141 13.53 -39.88 2.52
CA PRO A 1141 12.22 -40.20 3.09
C PRO A 1141 11.36 -38.97 3.38
N LEU A 1142 11.88 -37.75 3.23
CA LEU A 1142 11.22 -36.54 3.71
C LEU A 1142 9.88 -36.26 3.02
N ARG A 1143 9.72 -36.62 1.74
CA ARG A 1143 8.44 -36.49 1.04
C ARG A 1143 7.34 -37.34 1.69
N PHE A 1144 7.68 -38.57 2.06
CA PHE A 1144 6.77 -39.48 2.77
C PHE A 1144 6.44 -38.93 4.16
N VAL A 1145 7.45 -38.56 4.94
CA VAL A 1145 7.27 -38.07 6.32
C VAL A 1145 6.42 -36.80 6.36
N LYS A 1146 6.67 -35.83 5.47
CA LYS A 1146 5.91 -34.57 5.39
C LYS A 1146 4.43 -34.84 5.11
N ARG A 1147 4.12 -35.65 4.08
CA ARG A 1147 2.73 -35.98 3.73
C ARG A 1147 2.04 -36.81 4.81
N LEU A 1148 2.75 -37.72 5.46
CA LEU A 1148 2.18 -38.54 6.53
C LEU A 1148 1.81 -37.68 7.74
N ILE A 1149 2.68 -36.76 8.15
CA ILE A 1149 2.39 -35.81 9.24
C ILE A 1149 1.21 -34.92 8.88
N GLU A 1150 1.19 -34.38 7.66
CA GLU A 1150 0.09 -33.54 7.16
C GLU A 1150 -1.25 -34.28 7.26
N HIS A 1151 -1.28 -35.54 6.86
CA HIS A 1151 -2.46 -36.38 6.92
C HIS A 1151 -2.86 -36.73 8.37
N ARG A 1152 -1.91 -37.20 9.19
CA ARG A 1152 -2.15 -37.61 10.59
C ARG A 1152 -2.67 -36.47 11.45
N ASN A 1153 -2.11 -35.28 11.26
CA ASN A 1153 -2.43 -34.12 12.07
C ASN A 1153 -3.48 -33.22 11.40
N GLY A 1154 -3.80 -33.42 10.13
CA GLY A 1154 -4.66 -32.53 9.34
C GLY A 1154 -4.02 -31.15 9.06
N SER A 1155 -2.71 -31.01 9.23
CA SER A 1155 -1.92 -29.81 8.87
C SER A 1155 -0.43 -30.16 8.78
N TYR A 1156 0.34 -29.34 8.08
CA TYR A 1156 1.81 -29.42 8.08
C TYR A 1156 2.39 -29.34 9.50
N ALA A 1157 3.58 -29.92 9.69
CA ALA A 1157 4.37 -29.72 10.91
C ALA A 1157 4.72 -28.23 11.06
N PRO A 1158 4.42 -27.59 12.20
CA PRO A 1158 4.88 -26.23 12.47
C PRO A 1158 6.41 -26.17 12.43
N PRO A 1159 7.04 -25.22 11.72
CA PRO A 1159 8.50 -25.08 11.68
C PRO A 1159 9.15 -24.88 13.07
N ALA A 1160 8.39 -24.38 14.04
CA ALA A 1160 8.80 -24.22 15.44
C ALA A 1160 8.78 -25.53 16.25
N SER A 1161 8.14 -26.59 15.75
CA SER A 1161 8.21 -27.92 16.39
C SER A 1161 9.56 -28.58 16.12
N HIS A 1162 9.99 -29.51 16.99
CA HIS A 1162 11.29 -30.18 16.82
C HIS A 1162 11.38 -30.94 15.48
N VAL A 1163 10.33 -31.70 15.14
CA VAL A 1163 10.27 -32.45 13.87
C VAL A 1163 10.10 -31.51 12.68
N GLY A 1164 9.24 -30.50 12.79
CA GLY A 1164 9.03 -29.52 11.72
C GLY A 1164 10.31 -28.78 11.35
N SER A 1165 11.08 -28.32 12.34
CA SER A 1165 12.38 -27.68 12.11
C SER A 1165 13.38 -28.62 11.42
N ILE A 1166 13.42 -29.90 11.82
CA ILE A 1166 14.31 -30.88 11.19
C ILE A 1166 13.93 -31.13 9.73
N ILE A 1167 12.65 -31.41 9.44
CA ILE A 1167 12.24 -31.85 8.09
C ILE A 1167 12.00 -30.69 7.12
N LEU A 1168 11.73 -29.48 7.61
CA LEU A 1168 11.50 -28.29 6.79
C LEU A 1168 12.73 -27.38 6.70
N ASN A 1169 13.46 -27.19 7.81
CA ASN A 1169 14.59 -26.25 7.87
C ASN A 1169 15.95 -26.95 7.91
N GLY A 1170 16.00 -28.28 8.08
CA GLY A 1170 17.26 -29.00 8.27
C GLY A 1170 17.98 -28.58 9.55
N LEU A 1171 17.25 -28.21 10.61
CA LEU A 1171 17.82 -27.68 11.86
C LEU A 1171 17.26 -28.38 13.10
N LYS A 1172 18.15 -28.70 14.04
CA LYS A 1172 17.83 -29.25 15.37
C LYS A 1172 17.61 -28.09 16.34
N LEU A 1173 16.39 -27.95 16.84
CA LEU A 1173 16.10 -27.06 17.96
C LEU A 1173 16.61 -27.68 19.27
N SER A 1174 16.99 -26.83 20.23
CA SER A 1174 17.30 -27.26 21.59
C SER A 1174 16.02 -27.75 22.29
N LEU A 1175 16.14 -28.87 23.00
CA LEU A 1175 15.04 -29.51 23.72
C LEU A 1175 14.76 -28.86 25.07
#